data_AF-A0A3D1S6F2-F1
#
_entry.id   AF-A0A3D1S6F2-F1
#
_cell.length_a   1.000
_cell.length_b   1.000
_cell.length_c   1.000
_cell.angle_alpha   90.00
_cell.angle_beta   90.00
_cell.angle_gamma   90.00
#
_symmetry.space_group_name_H-M   'P 1'
#
loop_
_entity.id
_entity.type
_entity.pdbx_description
1 polymer ?
#
loop_
_entity_poly.entity_id
_entity_poly.type
_entity_poly.pdbx_seq_one_letter_code
_entity_poly.pdbx_strand_id
1 'polypeptide(L)'
;YKILPGYFADPNLYWQESPFNKNKVTQQKLPLDQVALRQAGQVNVLAALGIDSDTQILFGDTHVHTTNSSDAFMYSLPLMHGAQGAFPPGYACDYARFISQLDFYFLTDHSESYTPERWHDAIESIDKCNQASQNGEYQDTYAFMGYEWTQIGETKAEHYGHHNVLFKDTSEGNLPSRPIGAKVKLSTTAKRDSSSKLSKVLEILDPRHKDYYASYNSLINQMSETPNCATDVPSNELPADCYEQASTTGELYKKLKEWDIDTIVAPHGMTWGFYTPPDASWETHLNAKDVDNNLASLIEVYSGHGASEQYRNFDPRPVNDAGQYYCPEPQQNYLPGCWQAGEIIRQRCLDENNTTEECDSRAIIARQNFVNTDDTTGFLTVPSHQPTAWLDAEQARDVFNPAFNYRPKKSAQYGLALRNFDDPENPLGFEWGFIAATDTHTARAGHGFKQVGRIFVSDSNGPREEFWGNLLLPDDGELKSSSRTRDEYDTAKLKLRAAQVERVGSFLYLGGLAAIHVDERNREGIWQAMKNKRVYGTSGHKIMLWFDMINEDNQLTAPMGSSVNRQKNPIFKVTAVGSPIQEKGCPEHVIATLDSHQLEKMSLGECFNPTDKRHSIQRIEITRIKPQAYKDEPVESLIENTWKVFQCPQDTPKCEITFTDEEYSTGARDTLYYARVIEQAIPMINADTLRTQFDENGQAVAVTICQGSFETAQDEDCLANKGHRAWSSPIYVNYK
;
A
#
# COMPACT_ATOMS: atom_id res chain seq x y z
N TYR A 1 13.04 -15.85 36.75
CA TYR A 1 11.94 -16.32 35.88
C TYR A 1 12.33 -16.37 34.39
N LYS A 2 13.58 -16.72 34.03
CA LYS A 2 13.96 -17.11 32.64
C LYS A 2 13.85 -18.63 32.40
N ILE A 3 12.96 -19.31 33.13
CA ILE A 3 12.84 -20.78 33.10
C ILE A 3 12.01 -21.24 31.88
N LEU A 4 11.18 -20.35 31.32
CA LEU A 4 10.38 -20.63 30.13
C LEU A 4 11.00 -19.93 28.90
N PRO A 5 11.15 -20.64 27.77
CA PRO A 5 11.83 -20.12 26.59
C PRO A 5 11.09 -18.97 25.89
N GLY A 6 9.79 -18.77 26.17
CA GLY A 6 9.00 -17.66 25.63
C GLY A 6 8.85 -16.44 26.54
N TYR A 7 9.53 -16.41 27.69
CA TYR A 7 9.34 -15.34 28.68
C TYR A 7 10.09 -14.05 28.29
N PHE A 8 9.36 -12.94 28.16
CA PHE A 8 9.93 -11.60 27.99
C PHE A 8 9.26 -10.57 28.93
N ALA A 9 9.92 -9.41 29.11
CA ALA A 9 9.38 -8.33 29.93
C ALA A 9 8.32 -7.54 29.16
N ASP A 10 7.15 -7.37 29.76
CA ASP A 10 6.08 -6.51 29.27
C ASP A 10 5.74 -5.48 30.37
N PRO A 11 6.54 -4.41 30.50
CA PRO A 11 6.35 -3.42 31.57
C PRO A 11 5.10 -2.56 31.34
N ASN A 12 4.68 -2.42 30.08
CA ASN A 12 3.56 -1.56 29.69
C ASN A 12 2.21 -2.29 29.63
N LEU A 13 2.19 -3.61 29.87
CA LEU A 13 0.98 -4.42 29.92
C LEU A 13 0.18 -4.42 28.60
N TYR A 14 0.86 -4.31 27.46
CA TYR A 14 0.23 -4.08 26.16
C TYR A 14 -0.73 -5.19 25.72
N TRP A 15 -0.51 -6.42 26.17
CA TRP A 15 -1.33 -7.59 25.84
C TRP A 15 -2.46 -7.87 26.85
N GLN A 16 -2.65 -7.00 27.86
CA GLN A 16 -3.85 -7.06 28.70
C GLN A 16 -5.09 -6.53 27.97
N GLU A 17 -4.88 -5.67 26.99
CA GLU A 17 -5.95 -5.18 26.13
C GLU A 17 -6.29 -6.23 25.06
N SER A 18 -7.53 -6.73 25.08
CA SER A 18 -8.04 -7.65 24.08
C SER A 18 -8.51 -6.90 22.83
N PRO A 19 -8.29 -7.43 21.60
CA PRO A 19 -8.91 -6.92 20.37
C PRO A 19 -10.44 -6.96 20.37
N PHE A 20 -11.06 -7.74 21.28
CA PHE A 20 -12.53 -7.78 21.44
C PHE A 20 -13.06 -6.67 22.37
N ASN A 21 -12.19 -5.87 22.96
CA ASN A 21 -12.60 -4.71 23.73
C ASN A 21 -13.13 -3.64 22.78
N LYS A 22 -14.45 -3.65 22.57
CA LYS A 22 -15.15 -2.70 21.71
C LYS A 22 -14.95 -1.26 22.17
N ASN A 23 -14.78 -0.36 21.19
CA ASN A 23 -14.94 1.09 21.30
C ASN A 23 -14.22 1.83 22.44
N LYS A 24 -12.99 2.31 22.16
CA LYS A 24 -12.22 3.22 23.03
C LYS A 24 -11.96 4.61 22.43
N VAL A 25 -12.88 5.12 21.61
CA VAL A 25 -12.76 6.47 21.04
C VAL A 25 -12.74 7.52 22.17
N THR A 26 -11.70 8.37 22.18
CA THR A 26 -11.59 9.48 23.13
C THR A 26 -12.66 10.52 22.86
N GLN A 27 -13.58 10.68 23.82
CA GLN A 27 -14.73 11.58 23.70
C GLN A 27 -14.38 13.06 23.87
N GLN A 28 -13.14 13.38 24.28
CA GLN A 28 -12.69 14.75 24.40
C GLN A 28 -12.63 15.39 23.01
N LYS A 29 -13.25 16.57 22.89
CA LYS A 29 -13.25 17.36 21.67
C LYS A 29 -11.96 18.18 21.58
N LEU A 30 -11.41 18.33 20.38
CA LEU A 30 -10.32 19.27 20.18
C LEU A 30 -10.79 20.71 20.44
N PRO A 31 -9.98 21.58 21.07
CA PRO A 31 -10.37 22.96 21.31
C PRO A 31 -10.76 23.70 20.00
N LEU A 32 -11.81 24.52 20.05
CA LEU A 32 -12.37 25.19 18.86
C LEU A 32 -11.35 26.07 18.13
N ASP A 33 -10.47 26.72 18.88
CA ASP A 33 -9.36 27.51 18.33
C ASP A 33 -8.38 26.64 17.54
N GLN A 34 -8.11 25.41 17.99
CA GLN A 34 -7.24 24.47 17.25
C GLN A 34 -7.90 24.00 15.95
N VAL A 35 -9.20 23.71 15.97
CA VAL A 35 -9.95 23.35 14.75
C VAL A 35 -9.96 24.52 13.76
N ALA A 36 -10.20 25.75 14.23
CA ALA A 36 -10.16 26.94 13.38
C ALA A 36 -8.75 27.23 12.84
N LEU A 37 -7.70 27.01 13.62
CA LEU A 37 -6.31 27.17 13.19
C LEU A 37 -5.94 26.22 12.05
N ARG A 38 -6.46 24.98 12.01
CA ARG A 38 -6.23 24.06 10.88
C ARG A 38 -6.75 24.62 9.56
N GLN A 39 -7.91 25.27 9.58
CA GLN A 39 -8.48 25.94 8.40
C GLN A 39 -7.70 27.19 8.02
N ALA A 40 -7.53 28.11 8.98
CA ALA A 40 -6.87 29.39 8.75
C ALA A 40 -5.39 29.22 8.35
N GLY A 41 -4.72 28.17 8.84
CA GLY A 41 -3.32 27.89 8.57
C GLY A 41 -3.03 27.70 7.08
N GLN A 42 -3.87 26.94 6.36
CA GLN A 42 -3.69 26.78 4.92
C GLN A 42 -3.90 28.11 4.19
N VAL A 43 -5.00 28.82 4.47
CA VAL A 43 -5.32 30.12 3.85
C VAL A 43 -4.19 31.14 4.07
N ASN A 44 -3.67 31.22 5.29
CA ASN A 44 -2.58 32.13 5.63
C ASN A 44 -1.28 31.79 4.87
N VAL A 45 -0.97 30.50 4.72
CA VAL A 45 0.20 30.04 3.94
C VAL A 45 0.04 30.39 2.46
N LEU A 46 -1.13 30.16 1.88
CA LEU A 46 -1.38 30.50 0.48
C LEU A 46 -1.27 32.01 0.25
N ALA A 47 -1.87 32.82 1.12
CA ALA A 47 -1.77 34.28 1.06
C ALA A 47 -0.31 34.77 1.19
N ALA A 48 0.46 34.21 2.13
CA ALA A 48 1.87 34.55 2.32
C ALA A 48 2.75 34.19 1.11
N LEU A 49 2.37 33.16 0.35
CA LEU A 49 3.08 32.70 -0.85
C LEU A 49 2.50 33.27 -2.16
N GLY A 50 1.51 34.16 -2.07
CA GLY A 50 0.82 34.73 -3.24
C GLY A 50 0.23 33.64 -4.13
N ILE A 51 -0.43 32.64 -3.53
CA ILE A 51 -1.16 31.58 -4.23
C ILE A 51 -2.65 31.89 -4.07
N ASP A 52 -3.35 31.97 -5.19
CA ASP A 52 -4.80 32.08 -5.23
C ASP A 52 -5.40 30.69 -5.45
N SER A 53 -6.43 30.32 -4.69
CA SER A 53 -7.10 29.02 -4.78
C SER A 53 -8.53 29.14 -4.28
N ASP A 54 -9.48 28.76 -5.13
CA ASP A 54 -10.91 28.69 -4.80
C ASP A 54 -11.27 27.40 -4.03
N THR A 55 -10.30 26.51 -3.81
CA THR A 55 -10.50 25.24 -3.10
C THR A 55 -9.59 25.10 -1.89
N GLN A 56 -10.02 24.27 -0.94
CA GLN A 56 -9.22 23.83 0.19
C GLN A 56 -8.67 22.42 -0.07
N ILE A 57 -7.41 22.17 0.32
CA ILE A 57 -6.84 20.82 0.33
C ILE A 57 -7.07 20.19 1.70
N LEU A 58 -7.70 19.02 1.73
CA LEU A 58 -7.85 18.17 2.91
C LEU A 58 -6.94 16.95 2.80
N PHE A 59 -6.26 16.58 3.89
CA PHE A 59 -5.40 15.40 3.95
C PHE A 59 -6.09 14.30 4.77
N GLY A 60 -6.10 13.09 4.23
CA GLY A 60 -6.68 11.94 4.89
C GLY A 60 -6.04 10.63 4.47
N ASP A 61 -6.66 9.55 4.90
CA ASP A 61 -6.15 8.20 4.72
C ASP A 61 -7.27 7.26 4.31
N THR A 62 -7.15 6.63 3.15
CA THR A 62 -8.21 5.79 2.58
C THR A 62 -8.03 4.31 2.92
N HIS A 63 -6.97 3.94 3.65
CA HIS A 63 -6.60 2.55 3.85
C HIS A 63 -6.00 2.32 5.24
N VAL A 64 -6.85 1.93 6.19
CA VAL A 64 -6.48 1.77 7.60
C VAL A 64 -6.96 0.43 8.14
N HIS A 65 -6.00 -0.35 8.63
CA HIS A 65 -6.22 -1.65 9.27
C HIS A 65 -6.09 -1.56 10.78
N THR A 66 -6.90 -2.36 11.47
CA THR A 66 -7.00 -2.44 12.93
C THR A 66 -7.01 -3.90 13.34
N THR A 67 -6.95 -4.23 14.63
CA THR A 67 -7.06 -5.64 15.06
C THR A 67 -8.46 -6.26 14.89
N ASN A 68 -9.33 -5.61 14.09
CA ASN A 68 -10.50 -6.24 13.47
C ASN A 68 -10.15 -7.11 12.27
N SER A 69 -9.05 -6.81 11.57
CA SER A 69 -8.43 -7.73 10.63
C SER A 69 -7.59 -8.79 11.34
N SER A 70 -7.54 -9.99 10.75
CA SER A 70 -6.88 -11.16 11.34
C SER A 70 -5.36 -11.09 11.25
N ASP A 71 -4.80 -10.48 10.22
CA ASP A 71 -3.37 -10.25 10.06
C ASP A 71 -2.84 -9.14 10.97
N ALA A 72 -3.56 -8.03 11.16
CA ALA A 72 -3.21 -7.04 12.18
C ALA A 72 -3.20 -7.66 13.59
N PHE A 73 -4.15 -8.54 13.90
CA PHE A 73 -4.13 -9.29 15.15
C PHE A 73 -2.97 -10.31 15.17
N MET A 74 -2.63 -10.96 14.05
CA MET A 74 -1.45 -11.82 13.97
C MET A 74 -0.15 -11.03 14.23
N TYR A 75 -0.03 -9.83 13.66
CA TYR A 75 1.14 -8.95 13.84
C TYR A 75 1.26 -8.42 15.26
N SER A 76 0.15 -8.29 15.99
CA SER A 76 0.15 -7.86 17.38
C SER A 76 0.47 -8.96 18.40
N LEU A 77 0.66 -10.21 17.95
CA LEU A 77 0.94 -11.34 18.85
C LEU A 77 2.25 -11.15 19.65
N PRO A 78 2.33 -11.64 20.91
CA PRO A 78 3.50 -11.45 21.76
C PRO A 78 4.82 -12.05 21.22
N LEU A 79 4.76 -13.01 20.31
CA LEU A 79 5.94 -13.63 19.68
C LEU A 79 6.54 -12.80 18.53
N MET A 80 5.87 -11.70 18.15
CA MET A 80 6.24 -10.82 17.04
C MET A 80 7.12 -9.66 17.52
N HIS A 81 8.17 -9.33 16.78
CA HIS A 81 9.11 -8.25 17.08
C HIS A 81 8.44 -6.89 16.87
N GLY A 82 8.67 -5.93 17.78
CA GLY A 82 8.01 -4.61 17.71
C GLY A 82 6.51 -4.59 18.09
N ALA A 83 5.84 -5.74 18.21
CA ALA A 83 4.41 -5.78 18.54
C ALA A 83 4.06 -5.12 19.89
N GLN A 84 3.00 -4.31 19.90
CA GLN A 84 2.49 -3.53 21.05
C GLN A 84 1.05 -3.91 21.44
N GLY A 85 0.68 -5.18 21.26
CA GLY A 85 -0.66 -5.68 21.57
C GLY A 85 -1.74 -5.07 20.67
N ALA A 86 -2.99 -5.10 21.14
CA ALA A 86 -4.15 -4.82 20.29
C ALA A 86 -4.30 -3.34 19.91
N PHE A 87 -4.74 -3.08 18.68
CA PHE A 87 -5.15 -1.77 18.17
C PHE A 87 -6.57 -1.86 17.57
N PRO A 88 -7.63 -1.95 18.40
CA PRO A 88 -9.02 -1.98 17.92
C PRO A 88 -9.44 -0.64 17.26
N PRO A 89 -10.56 -0.60 16.52
CA PRO A 89 -10.98 0.55 15.69
C PRO A 89 -10.91 1.94 16.32
N GLY A 90 -11.18 2.05 17.62
CA GLY A 90 -11.10 3.35 18.33
C GLY A 90 -9.71 4.00 18.26
N TYR A 91 -8.64 3.21 18.16
CA TYR A 91 -7.28 3.73 18.00
C TYR A 91 -7.08 4.44 16.66
N ALA A 92 -7.73 3.99 15.58
CA ALA A 92 -7.65 4.67 14.28
C ALA A 92 -8.23 6.07 14.35
N CYS A 93 -9.38 6.22 15.04
CA CYS A 93 -10.00 7.52 15.27
C CYS A 93 -9.08 8.45 16.08
N ASP A 94 -8.58 7.99 17.23
CA ASP A 94 -7.74 8.81 18.11
C ASP A 94 -6.41 9.17 17.45
N TYR A 95 -5.82 8.24 16.69
CA TYR A 95 -4.62 8.49 15.91
C TYR A 95 -4.87 9.58 14.86
N ALA A 96 -5.94 9.45 14.06
CA ALA A 96 -6.31 10.43 13.04
C ALA A 96 -6.57 11.83 13.65
N ARG A 97 -7.28 11.90 14.77
CA ARG A 97 -7.67 13.18 15.40
C ARG A 97 -6.50 13.90 16.07
N PHE A 98 -5.71 13.16 16.84
CA PHE A 98 -4.71 13.73 17.76
C PHE A 98 -3.28 13.56 17.29
N ILE A 99 -2.92 12.40 16.73
CA ILE A 99 -1.53 12.07 16.42
C ILE A 99 -1.14 12.59 15.03
N SER A 100 -1.82 12.16 13.97
CA SER A 100 -1.56 12.61 12.59
C SER A 100 -2.33 13.86 12.20
N GLN A 101 -3.39 14.19 12.96
CA GLN A 101 -4.24 15.36 12.74
C GLN A 101 -4.77 15.42 11.30
N LEU A 102 -5.35 14.31 10.83
CA LEU A 102 -5.98 14.20 9.51
C LEU A 102 -7.33 14.93 9.48
N ASP A 103 -7.73 15.32 8.28
CA ASP A 103 -9.06 15.86 8.01
C ASP A 103 -10.09 14.75 7.82
N PHE A 104 -9.69 13.56 7.34
CA PHE A 104 -10.56 12.40 7.21
C PHE A 104 -9.79 11.07 7.22
N TYR A 105 -10.47 9.96 7.47
CA TYR A 105 -9.95 8.63 7.22
C TYR A 105 -11.06 7.62 6.91
N PHE A 106 -10.71 6.52 6.24
CA PHE A 106 -11.56 5.35 6.05
C PHE A 106 -11.03 4.19 6.88
N LEU A 107 -11.92 3.53 7.62
CA LEU A 107 -11.61 2.25 8.26
C LEU A 107 -11.89 1.13 7.26
N THR A 108 -10.87 0.36 6.89
CA THR A 108 -10.92 -0.57 5.76
C THR A 108 -10.30 -1.93 6.09
N ASP A 109 -10.60 -2.48 7.27
CA ASP A 109 -10.13 -3.83 7.60
C ASP A 109 -10.53 -4.85 6.53
N HIS A 110 -9.73 -5.92 6.42
CA HIS A 110 -10.00 -7.04 5.53
C HIS A 110 -11.41 -7.63 5.71
N SER A 111 -12.19 -7.60 4.63
CA SER A 111 -13.55 -8.15 4.54
C SER A 111 -13.62 -9.64 4.90
N GLU A 112 -12.57 -10.40 4.64
CA GLU A 112 -12.43 -11.82 4.94
C GLU A 112 -12.32 -12.10 6.45
N SER A 113 -11.93 -11.10 7.24
CA SER A 113 -11.81 -11.19 8.70
C SER A 113 -13.09 -10.81 9.44
N TYR A 114 -14.00 -10.08 8.79
CA TYR A 114 -15.22 -9.62 9.45
C TYR A 114 -16.16 -10.76 9.84
N THR A 115 -16.67 -10.65 11.06
CA THR A 115 -17.86 -11.35 11.55
C THR A 115 -18.99 -10.32 11.66
N PRO A 116 -20.26 -10.72 11.75
CA PRO A 116 -21.36 -9.76 11.93
C PRO A 116 -21.12 -8.83 13.14
N GLU A 117 -20.57 -9.37 14.21
CA GLU A 117 -20.21 -8.60 15.40
C GLU A 117 -19.13 -7.55 15.14
N ARG A 118 -18.06 -7.90 14.40
CA ARG A 118 -16.95 -6.98 14.11
C ARG A 118 -17.30 -5.93 13.06
N TRP A 119 -18.14 -6.27 12.08
CA TRP A 119 -18.69 -5.28 11.14
C TRP A 119 -19.48 -4.21 11.89
N HIS A 120 -20.32 -4.63 12.84
CA HIS A 120 -21.06 -3.70 13.69
C HIS A 120 -20.15 -2.88 14.62
N ASP A 121 -19.13 -3.49 15.23
CA ASP A 121 -18.14 -2.77 16.05
C ASP A 121 -17.39 -1.69 15.26
N ALA A 122 -17.00 -1.98 14.02
CA ALA A 122 -16.37 -1.01 13.14
C ALA A 122 -17.30 0.18 12.84
N ILE A 123 -18.57 -0.09 12.48
CA ILE A 123 -19.57 0.95 12.25
C ILE A 123 -19.81 1.81 13.51
N GLU A 124 -19.97 1.17 14.67
CA GLU A 124 -20.16 1.87 15.95
C GLU A 124 -18.95 2.75 16.30
N SER A 125 -17.73 2.29 16.02
CA SER A 125 -16.52 3.08 16.23
C SER A 125 -16.46 4.30 15.31
N ILE A 126 -16.87 4.16 14.04
CA ILE A 126 -16.95 5.28 13.09
C ILE A 126 -17.99 6.30 13.55
N ASP A 127 -19.17 5.87 13.97
CA ASP A 127 -20.22 6.76 14.50
C ASP A 127 -19.72 7.55 15.72
N LYS A 128 -19.13 6.86 16.70
CA LYS A 128 -18.53 7.52 17.89
C LYS A 128 -17.40 8.48 17.53
N CYS A 129 -16.59 8.14 16.53
CA CYS A 129 -15.55 9.03 16.04
C CYS A 129 -16.14 10.33 15.50
N ASN A 130 -17.14 10.24 14.62
CA ASN A 130 -17.80 11.42 14.05
C ASN A 130 -18.49 12.27 15.13
N GLN A 131 -19.11 11.65 16.14
CA GLN A 131 -19.71 12.36 17.28
C GLN A 131 -18.67 13.10 18.13
N ALA A 132 -17.54 12.45 18.44
CA ALA A 132 -16.45 13.05 19.20
C ALA A 132 -15.73 14.16 18.40
N SER A 133 -15.69 14.03 17.07
CA SER A 133 -15.04 14.98 16.15
C SER A 133 -15.86 16.25 15.89
N GLN A 134 -17.17 16.22 16.14
CA GLN A 134 -18.04 17.37 15.92
C GLN A 134 -17.83 18.45 17.01
N ASN A 135 -17.07 19.49 16.69
CA ASN A 135 -16.92 20.65 17.55
C ASN A 135 -16.99 21.97 16.76
N GLY A 136 -18.14 22.67 16.84
CA GLY A 136 -18.39 23.88 16.06
C GLY A 136 -19.02 23.56 14.71
N GLU A 137 -18.70 24.38 13.70
CA GLU A 137 -19.25 24.28 12.34
C GLU A 137 -18.70 23.07 11.57
N TYR A 138 -17.43 22.70 11.82
CA TYR A 138 -16.73 21.62 11.12
C TYR A 138 -16.28 20.52 12.08
N GLN A 139 -16.03 19.33 11.54
CA GLN A 139 -15.40 18.24 12.30
C GLN A 139 -13.89 18.39 12.29
N ASP A 140 -13.24 17.98 13.39
CA ASP A 140 -11.78 17.91 13.44
C ASP A 140 -11.22 16.80 12.53
N THR A 141 -11.94 15.68 12.40
CA THR A 141 -11.75 14.62 11.41
C THR A 141 -13.11 14.04 10.97
N TYR A 142 -13.25 13.67 9.69
CA TYR A 142 -14.41 12.94 9.17
C TYR A 142 -14.06 11.44 9.03
N ALA A 143 -14.74 10.59 9.79
CA ALA A 143 -14.51 9.14 9.76
C ALA A 143 -15.47 8.45 8.79
N PHE A 144 -14.97 7.63 7.87
CA PHE A 144 -15.74 6.90 6.86
C PHE A 144 -15.61 5.39 7.04
N MET A 145 -16.61 4.66 6.55
CA MET A 145 -16.61 3.21 6.56
C MET A 145 -16.15 2.65 5.21
N GLY A 146 -15.45 1.53 5.24
CA GLY A 146 -15.08 0.75 4.06
C GLY A 146 -14.62 -0.65 4.46
N TYR A 147 -14.07 -1.39 3.50
CA TYR A 147 -13.37 -2.65 3.76
C TYR A 147 -12.39 -2.95 2.64
N GLU A 148 -11.35 -3.73 2.93
CA GLU A 148 -10.48 -4.28 1.90
C GLU A 148 -11.04 -5.63 1.40
N TRP A 149 -11.21 -5.75 0.08
CA TRP A 149 -11.47 -7.01 -0.62
C TRP A 149 -10.15 -7.61 -1.10
N THR A 150 -9.75 -8.74 -0.50
CA THR A 150 -8.36 -9.24 -0.47
C THR A 150 -8.19 -10.43 -1.40
N GLN A 151 -8.30 -10.18 -2.71
CA GLN A 151 -8.31 -11.26 -3.70
C GLN A 151 -6.89 -11.63 -4.15
N ILE A 152 -6.54 -12.90 -3.98
CA ILE A 152 -5.27 -13.48 -4.42
C ILE A 152 -5.54 -14.73 -5.26
N GLY A 153 -5.17 -14.66 -6.53
CA GLY A 153 -5.03 -15.82 -7.40
C GLY A 153 -3.63 -16.45 -7.32
N GLU A 154 -3.56 -17.78 -7.43
CA GLU A 154 -2.31 -18.53 -7.50
C GLU A 154 -1.54 -18.25 -8.81
N THR A 155 -2.28 -18.05 -9.90
CA THR A 155 -1.75 -17.71 -11.22
C THR A 155 -2.33 -16.38 -11.71
N LYS A 156 -1.71 -15.76 -12.73
CA LYS A 156 -2.21 -14.50 -13.30
C LYS A 156 -3.67 -14.54 -13.76
N ALA A 157 -4.17 -15.70 -14.19
CA ALA A 157 -5.52 -15.83 -14.76
C ALA A 157 -6.63 -15.73 -13.72
N GLU A 158 -6.29 -16.01 -12.46
CA GLU A 158 -7.21 -15.96 -11.33
C GLU A 158 -6.90 -14.79 -10.38
N HIS A 159 -5.94 -13.91 -10.70
CA HIS A 159 -5.43 -12.90 -9.79
C HIS A 159 -5.97 -11.49 -10.12
N TYR A 160 -6.91 -11.04 -9.30
CA TYR A 160 -7.54 -9.73 -9.43
C TYR A 160 -6.85 -8.66 -8.56
N GLY A 161 -6.21 -9.06 -7.47
CA GLY A 161 -5.54 -8.15 -6.54
C GLY A 161 -6.49 -7.50 -5.55
N HIS A 162 -5.93 -6.70 -4.65
CA HIS A 162 -6.67 -6.15 -3.52
C HIS A 162 -7.37 -4.83 -3.90
N HIS A 163 -8.54 -4.60 -3.30
CA HIS A 163 -9.36 -3.44 -3.58
C HIS A 163 -10.02 -2.91 -2.31
N ASN A 164 -9.84 -1.62 -2.02
CA ASN A 164 -10.65 -0.96 -1.00
C ASN A 164 -12.03 -0.65 -1.55
N VAL A 165 -13.07 -1.00 -0.81
CA VAL A 165 -14.47 -0.63 -1.06
C VAL A 165 -14.87 0.41 -0.03
N LEU A 166 -15.19 1.60 -0.49
CA LEU A 166 -15.39 2.79 0.33
C LEU A 166 -16.85 3.25 0.26
N PHE A 167 -17.38 3.74 1.38
CA PHE A 167 -18.76 4.24 1.49
C PHE A 167 -18.79 5.66 2.04
N LYS A 168 -19.72 6.47 1.52
CA LYS A 168 -19.92 7.85 1.99
C LYS A 168 -20.53 7.91 3.38
N ASP A 169 -21.63 7.20 3.55
CA ASP A 169 -22.51 7.32 4.72
C ASP A 169 -22.04 6.41 5.86
N THR A 170 -22.54 6.68 7.06
CA THR A 170 -22.14 5.96 8.28
C THR A 170 -23.33 5.45 9.09
N SER A 171 -24.55 5.71 8.62
CA SER A 171 -25.78 5.32 9.31
C SER A 171 -26.27 3.95 8.85
N GLU A 172 -26.89 3.23 9.77
CA GLU A 172 -27.62 2.00 9.47
C GLU A 172 -28.64 2.23 8.34
N GLY A 173 -28.69 1.33 7.37
CA GLY A 173 -29.55 1.44 6.18
C GLY A 173 -28.94 2.17 4.97
N ASN A 174 -27.85 2.95 5.16
CA ASN A 174 -27.07 3.57 4.08
C ASN A 174 -25.67 2.92 3.92
N LEU A 175 -25.45 1.82 4.64
CA LEU A 175 -24.29 0.95 4.54
C LEU A 175 -24.76 -0.46 4.20
N PRO A 176 -23.95 -1.27 3.50
CA PRO A 176 -24.29 -2.67 3.30
C PRO A 176 -24.40 -3.37 4.65
N SER A 177 -25.37 -4.28 4.79
CA SER A 177 -25.59 -4.99 6.05
C SER A 177 -24.41 -5.88 6.46
N ARG A 178 -23.52 -6.20 5.50
CA ARG A 178 -22.31 -7.00 5.66
C ARG A 178 -21.30 -6.67 4.55
N PRO A 179 -20.00 -6.89 4.77
CA PRO A 179 -18.99 -6.79 3.72
C PRO A 179 -19.09 -7.98 2.74
N ILE A 180 -18.51 -7.81 1.55
CA ILE A 180 -18.34 -8.88 0.56
C ILE A 180 -16.86 -9.28 0.58
N GLY A 181 -16.57 -10.52 0.98
CA GLY A 181 -15.21 -11.05 1.05
C GLY A 181 -14.70 -11.62 -0.28
N ALA A 182 -13.38 -11.75 -0.43
CA ALA A 182 -12.81 -12.55 -1.50
C ALA A 182 -12.99 -14.05 -1.23
N LYS A 183 -13.10 -14.84 -2.31
CA LYS A 183 -13.05 -16.29 -2.20
C LYS A 183 -11.60 -16.75 -1.97
N VAL A 184 -11.29 -17.12 -0.72
CA VAL A 184 -9.93 -17.44 -0.28
C VAL A 184 -9.47 -18.84 -0.77
N LYS A 185 -8.53 -18.88 -1.71
CA LYS A 185 -7.70 -20.08 -2.01
C LYS A 185 -6.31 -19.95 -1.37
N LEU A 186 -5.67 -18.83 -1.68
CA LEU A 186 -4.49 -18.27 -1.03
C LEU A 186 -4.91 -17.01 -0.26
N SER A 187 -4.17 -16.64 0.78
CA SER A 187 -4.55 -15.53 1.65
C SER A 187 -3.33 -14.92 2.31
N THR A 188 -3.30 -13.59 2.41
CA THR A 188 -2.47 -12.86 3.39
C THR A 188 -3.14 -12.80 4.76
N THR A 189 -4.46 -12.99 4.81
CA THR A 189 -5.28 -13.02 6.03
C THR A 189 -5.56 -14.45 6.51
N ALA A 190 -6.02 -14.62 7.74
CA ALA A 190 -6.35 -15.94 8.26
C ALA A 190 -7.56 -16.57 7.53
N LYS A 191 -7.47 -17.86 7.22
CA LYS A 191 -8.61 -18.63 6.67
C LYS A 191 -9.69 -18.79 7.75
N ARG A 192 -10.96 -18.82 7.30
CA ARG A 192 -12.14 -19.02 8.16
C ARG A 192 -12.33 -20.48 8.58
N ASP A 193 -11.26 -21.16 8.98
CA ASP A 193 -11.27 -22.55 9.40
C ASP A 193 -10.17 -22.88 10.43
N SER A 194 -10.16 -24.10 10.95
CA SER A 194 -9.24 -24.53 12.01
C SER A 194 -7.76 -24.55 11.63
N SER A 195 -7.41 -24.51 10.35
CA SER A 195 -6.01 -24.49 9.89
C SER A 195 -5.28 -23.20 10.27
N SER A 196 -6.03 -22.10 10.46
CA SER A 196 -5.47 -20.80 10.84
C SER A 196 -5.37 -20.60 12.35
N LYS A 197 -5.73 -21.61 13.17
CA LYS A 197 -5.58 -21.52 14.62
C LYS A 197 -4.12 -21.63 15.05
N LEU A 198 -3.78 -20.84 16.05
CA LEU A 198 -2.52 -20.97 16.77
C LEU A 198 -2.51 -22.26 17.61
N SER A 199 -1.33 -22.89 17.68
CA SER A 199 -1.13 -24.05 18.54
C SER A 199 -1.34 -23.69 20.01
N LYS A 200 -2.14 -24.49 20.74
CA LYS A 200 -2.34 -24.34 22.19
C LYS A 200 -1.05 -24.47 23.00
N VAL A 201 0.03 -25.00 22.41
CA VAL A 201 1.36 -25.03 23.05
C VAL A 201 1.88 -23.61 23.32
N LEU A 202 1.47 -22.60 22.55
CA LEU A 202 1.86 -21.21 22.81
C LEU A 202 1.40 -20.73 24.20
N GLU A 203 0.22 -21.16 24.66
CA GLU A 203 -0.31 -20.84 25.99
C GLU A 203 0.54 -21.46 27.13
N ILE A 204 1.35 -22.47 26.83
CA ILE A 204 2.27 -23.11 27.77
C ILE A 204 3.66 -22.47 27.70
N LEU A 205 4.12 -22.14 26.49
CA LEU A 205 5.43 -21.52 26.25
C LEU A 205 5.47 -20.06 26.73
N ASP A 206 4.34 -19.36 26.65
CA ASP A 206 4.14 -18.00 27.13
C ASP A 206 2.82 -17.92 27.95
N PRO A 207 2.81 -18.44 29.19
CA PRO A 207 1.61 -18.49 30.02
C PRO A 207 1.14 -17.11 30.48
N ARG A 208 1.99 -16.09 30.39
CA ARG A 208 1.65 -14.71 30.73
C ARG A 208 0.64 -14.13 29.75
N HIS A 209 0.75 -14.47 28.47
CA HIS A 209 -0.13 -13.95 27.41
C HIS A 209 -1.09 -15.00 26.83
N LYS A 210 -1.30 -16.11 27.55
CA LYS A 210 -2.17 -17.23 27.14
C LYS A 210 -3.56 -16.79 26.65
N ASP A 211 -4.16 -15.81 27.33
CA ASP A 211 -5.52 -15.34 27.02
C ASP A 211 -5.54 -14.52 25.72
N TYR A 212 -4.44 -13.87 25.36
CA TYR A 212 -4.28 -13.15 24.09
C TYR A 212 -4.19 -14.13 22.90
N TYR A 213 -3.40 -15.21 23.04
CA TYR A 213 -3.36 -16.29 22.05
C TYR A 213 -4.72 -17.01 21.91
N ALA A 214 -5.39 -17.26 23.03
CA ALA A 214 -6.73 -17.85 23.03
C ALA A 214 -7.76 -16.94 22.35
N SER A 215 -7.63 -15.62 22.52
CA SER A 215 -8.48 -14.62 21.85
C SER A 215 -8.32 -14.69 20.33
N TYR A 216 -7.10 -14.84 19.80
CA TYR A 216 -6.90 -15.04 18.36
C TYR A 216 -7.62 -16.30 17.87
N ASN A 217 -7.48 -17.42 18.58
CA ASN A 217 -8.20 -18.65 18.25
C ASN A 217 -9.74 -18.50 18.33
N SER A 218 -10.23 -17.64 19.24
CA SER A 218 -11.65 -17.28 19.32
C SER A 218 -12.12 -16.50 18.10
N LEU A 219 -11.31 -15.59 17.55
CA LEU A 219 -11.63 -14.90 16.29
C LEU A 219 -11.81 -15.91 15.15
N ILE A 220 -10.86 -16.85 15.00
CA ILE A 220 -10.94 -17.88 13.96
C ILE A 220 -12.20 -18.75 14.12
N ASN A 221 -12.62 -19.06 15.35
CA ASN A 221 -13.89 -19.75 15.60
C ASN A 221 -15.09 -18.93 15.11
N GLN A 222 -15.20 -17.66 15.52
CA GLN A 222 -16.32 -16.80 15.13
C GLN A 222 -16.38 -16.62 13.60
N MET A 223 -15.22 -16.49 12.94
CA MET A 223 -15.12 -16.43 11.49
C MET A 223 -15.67 -17.71 10.84
N SER A 224 -15.26 -18.87 11.35
CA SER A 224 -15.69 -20.19 10.86
C SER A 224 -17.15 -20.52 11.18
N GLU A 225 -17.70 -19.96 12.26
CA GLU A 225 -19.10 -20.16 12.68
C GLU A 225 -20.09 -19.27 11.92
N THR A 226 -19.60 -18.20 11.27
CA THR A 226 -20.43 -17.36 10.40
C THR A 226 -20.80 -18.16 9.13
N PRO A 227 -22.08 -18.45 8.87
CA PRO A 227 -22.48 -19.27 7.72
C PRO A 227 -22.25 -18.51 6.40
N ASN A 228 -21.91 -19.22 5.33
CA ASN A 228 -21.85 -18.62 4.00
C ASN A 228 -23.25 -18.22 3.52
N CYS A 229 -23.33 -17.08 2.82
CA CYS A 229 -24.57 -16.63 2.20
C CYS A 229 -25.02 -17.56 1.06
N ALA A 230 -26.31 -17.57 0.76
CA ALA A 230 -26.84 -18.21 -0.44
C ALA A 230 -26.26 -17.53 -1.69
N THR A 231 -25.93 -18.32 -2.73
CA THR A 231 -25.22 -17.80 -3.91
C THR A 231 -26.15 -17.30 -5.03
N ASP A 232 -27.43 -17.66 -4.95
CA ASP A 232 -28.49 -17.38 -5.92
C ASP A 232 -29.43 -16.25 -5.47
N VAL A 233 -29.17 -15.64 -4.31
CA VAL A 233 -29.94 -14.53 -3.75
C VAL A 233 -29.18 -13.21 -3.94
N PRO A 234 -29.82 -12.13 -4.40
CA PRO A 234 -29.21 -10.80 -4.52
C PRO A 234 -28.65 -10.28 -3.19
N SER A 235 -27.58 -9.48 -3.23
CA SER A 235 -26.89 -8.98 -2.03
C SER A 235 -27.81 -8.23 -1.08
N ASN A 236 -28.74 -7.41 -1.59
CA ASN A 236 -29.68 -6.65 -0.77
C ASN A 236 -30.79 -7.50 -0.10
N GLU A 237 -30.99 -8.76 -0.52
CA GLU A 237 -32.01 -9.67 0.03
C GLU A 237 -31.43 -10.73 0.98
N LEU A 238 -30.12 -10.90 0.98
CA LEU A 238 -29.39 -11.84 1.85
C LEU A 238 -29.42 -11.38 3.32
N PRO A 239 -29.36 -12.32 4.29
CA PRO A 239 -29.40 -11.99 5.72
C PRO A 239 -28.10 -11.33 6.20
N ALA A 240 -28.18 -10.46 7.22
CA ALA A 240 -27.04 -9.70 7.72
C ALA A 240 -25.98 -10.55 8.43
N ASP A 241 -26.31 -11.77 8.87
CA ASP A 241 -25.47 -12.65 9.67
C ASP A 241 -24.73 -13.73 8.87
N CYS A 242 -24.71 -13.64 7.54
CA CYS A 242 -23.95 -14.53 6.67
C CYS A 242 -22.69 -13.87 6.09
N TYR A 243 -21.75 -14.70 5.63
CA TYR A 243 -20.53 -14.27 4.94
C TYR A 243 -20.72 -14.37 3.43
N GLU A 244 -20.75 -13.22 2.76
CA GLU A 244 -20.90 -13.11 1.32
C GLU A 244 -19.53 -13.08 0.64
N GLN A 245 -19.41 -13.68 -0.54
CA GLN A 245 -18.14 -13.75 -1.26
C GLN A 245 -18.29 -13.31 -2.72
N ALA A 246 -17.21 -12.75 -3.26
CA ALA A 246 -16.99 -12.54 -4.68
C ALA A 246 -15.61 -13.09 -5.09
N SER A 247 -15.51 -13.74 -6.24
CA SER A 247 -14.27 -14.35 -6.72
C SER A 247 -13.54 -13.50 -7.77
N THR A 248 -14.25 -12.54 -8.38
CA THR A 248 -13.77 -11.67 -9.48
C THR A 248 -14.23 -10.24 -9.24
N THR A 249 -13.54 -9.24 -9.81
CA THR A 249 -14.00 -7.85 -9.73
C THR A 249 -15.37 -7.67 -10.36
N GLY A 250 -15.67 -8.33 -11.48
CA GLY A 250 -17.01 -8.26 -12.07
C GLY A 250 -18.13 -8.82 -11.18
N GLU A 251 -17.86 -9.87 -10.39
CA GLU A 251 -18.81 -10.37 -9.40
C GLU A 251 -18.97 -9.39 -8.23
N LEU A 252 -17.86 -8.84 -7.72
CA LEU A 252 -17.88 -7.81 -6.68
C LEU A 252 -18.71 -6.60 -7.13
N TYR A 253 -18.46 -6.09 -8.34
CA TYR A 253 -19.16 -4.91 -8.88
C TYR A 253 -20.65 -5.18 -9.09
N LYS A 254 -21.01 -6.37 -9.55
CA LYS A 254 -22.42 -6.78 -9.64
C LYS A 254 -23.10 -6.72 -8.27
N LYS A 255 -22.49 -7.33 -7.25
CA LYS A 255 -23.02 -7.37 -5.87
C LYS A 255 -23.10 -5.99 -5.22
N LEU A 256 -22.12 -5.12 -5.45
CA LEU A 256 -22.16 -3.72 -5.00
C LEU A 256 -23.31 -2.94 -5.65
N LYS A 257 -23.59 -3.18 -6.94
CA LYS A 257 -24.73 -2.56 -7.63
C LYS A 257 -26.09 -3.06 -7.13
N GLU A 258 -26.17 -4.31 -6.66
CA GLU A 258 -27.40 -4.87 -6.06
C GLU A 258 -27.78 -4.12 -4.76
N TRP A 259 -26.81 -3.56 -4.03
CA TRP A 259 -27.07 -2.73 -2.86
C TRP A 259 -27.61 -1.33 -3.19
N ASP A 260 -27.34 -0.81 -4.39
CA ASP A 260 -27.67 0.57 -4.79
C ASP A 260 -27.12 1.64 -3.81
N ILE A 261 -25.94 1.39 -3.26
CA ILE A 261 -25.23 2.31 -2.36
C ILE A 261 -24.11 3.00 -3.13
N ASP A 262 -23.99 4.32 -2.98
CA ASP A 262 -22.91 5.08 -3.60
C ASP A 262 -21.56 4.62 -3.04
N THR A 263 -20.76 4.03 -3.93
CA THR A 263 -19.56 3.28 -3.61
C THR A 263 -18.40 3.74 -4.49
N ILE A 264 -17.20 3.74 -3.92
CA ILE A 264 -15.93 3.84 -4.65
C ILE A 264 -15.16 2.55 -4.41
N VAL A 265 -14.59 1.99 -5.47
CA VAL A 265 -13.62 0.91 -5.37
C VAL A 265 -12.25 1.45 -5.76
N ALA A 266 -11.20 1.13 -5.00
CA ALA A 266 -9.85 1.59 -5.27
C ALA A 266 -8.88 0.38 -5.24
N PRO A 267 -8.41 -0.13 -6.40
CA PRO A 267 -7.30 -1.08 -6.41
C PRO A 267 -6.05 -0.52 -5.72
N HIS A 268 -5.33 -1.39 -5.01
CA HIS A 268 -4.10 -1.04 -4.30
C HIS A 268 -3.16 -2.25 -4.19
N GLY A 269 -1.91 -2.02 -3.78
CA GLY A 269 -0.92 -3.10 -3.59
C GLY A 269 -0.57 -3.91 -4.85
N MET A 270 -1.07 -3.51 -6.02
CA MET A 270 -1.11 -4.33 -7.24
C MET A 270 0.26 -4.77 -7.76
N THR A 271 1.32 -4.06 -7.39
CA THR A 271 2.70 -4.35 -7.79
C THR A 271 3.50 -5.11 -6.73
N TRP A 272 2.89 -5.41 -5.58
CA TRP A 272 3.57 -6.06 -4.46
C TRP A 272 3.71 -7.55 -4.74
N GLY A 273 4.92 -7.96 -5.12
CA GLY A 273 5.24 -9.34 -5.45
C GLY A 273 5.25 -10.31 -4.28
N PHE A 274 4.87 -9.84 -3.08
CA PHE A 274 4.59 -10.66 -1.90
C PHE A 274 3.43 -11.63 -2.17
N TYR A 275 2.35 -11.12 -2.76
CA TYR A 275 1.18 -11.93 -3.15
C TYR A 275 0.92 -11.93 -4.66
N THR A 276 1.43 -10.94 -5.40
CA THR A 276 1.14 -10.80 -6.83
C THR A 276 2.00 -11.77 -7.65
N PRO A 277 1.40 -12.68 -8.45
CA PRO A 277 2.16 -13.60 -9.30
C PRO A 277 3.10 -12.87 -10.28
N PRO A 278 4.25 -13.45 -10.63
CA PRO A 278 5.28 -12.81 -11.47
C PRO A 278 4.80 -12.40 -12.87
N ASP A 279 3.78 -13.04 -13.43
CA ASP A 279 3.24 -12.75 -14.76
C ASP A 279 1.89 -12.02 -14.74
N ALA A 280 1.46 -11.54 -13.57
CA ALA A 280 0.25 -10.73 -13.46
C ALA A 280 0.35 -9.47 -14.32
N SER A 281 -0.74 -9.16 -15.02
CA SER A 281 -0.84 -8.00 -15.91
C SER A 281 -2.23 -7.38 -15.78
N TRP A 282 -2.32 -6.06 -15.92
CA TRP A 282 -3.61 -5.38 -16.06
C TRP A 282 -4.40 -5.84 -17.29
N GLU A 283 -3.70 -6.31 -18.32
CA GLU A 283 -4.30 -6.79 -19.57
C GLU A 283 -5.21 -8.01 -19.37
N THR A 284 -4.88 -8.91 -18.43
CA THR A 284 -5.62 -10.16 -18.20
C THR A 284 -7.09 -9.93 -17.86
N HIS A 285 -7.41 -8.82 -17.21
CA HIS A 285 -8.75 -8.47 -16.74
C HIS A 285 -9.25 -7.14 -17.30
N LEU A 286 -8.60 -6.59 -18.34
CA LEU A 286 -9.08 -5.39 -19.02
C LEU A 286 -10.23 -5.76 -19.97
N ASN A 287 -11.44 -5.86 -19.43
CA ASN A 287 -12.66 -6.20 -20.18
C ASN A 287 -13.90 -5.57 -19.53
N ALA A 288 -15.01 -5.49 -20.27
CA ALA A 288 -16.23 -4.81 -19.82
C ALA A 288 -16.94 -5.46 -18.61
N LYS A 289 -16.58 -6.70 -18.24
CA LYS A 289 -17.12 -7.37 -17.05
C LYS A 289 -16.34 -6.96 -15.80
N ASP A 290 -15.02 -6.84 -15.91
CA ASP A 290 -14.10 -6.69 -14.78
C ASP A 290 -13.64 -5.24 -14.56
N VAL A 291 -13.98 -4.32 -15.47
CA VAL A 291 -13.64 -2.88 -15.40
C VAL A 291 -14.90 -2.02 -15.39
N ASP A 292 -14.98 -1.11 -14.41
CA ASP A 292 -16.02 -0.08 -14.31
C ASP A 292 -15.40 1.22 -13.80
N ASN A 293 -15.14 2.20 -14.68
CA ASN A 293 -14.48 3.46 -14.31
C ASN A 293 -15.35 4.37 -13.41
N ASN A 294 -16.66 4.15 -13.30
CA ASN A 294 -17.53 4.93 -12.42
C ASN A 294 -17.44 4.44 -10.97
N LEU A 295 -17.25 3.13 -10.80
CA LEU A 295 -17.07 2.49 -9.51
C LEU A 295 -15.58 2.51 -9.10
N ALA A 296 -14.70 2.05 -9.98
CA ALA A 296 -13.25 1.99 -9.80
C ALA A 296 -12.53 3.22 -10.34
N SER A 297 -12.89 4.40 -9.82
CA SER A 297 -12.41 5.70 -10.32
C SER A 297 -11.05 6.12 -9.77
N LEU A 298 -10.50 5.43 -8.78
CA LEU A 298 -9.24 5.76 -8.10
C LEU A 298 -8.29 4.57 -8.10
N ILE A 299 -6.99 4.84 -7.98
CA ILE A 299 -5.95 3.84 -7.72
C ILE A 299 -4.97 4.35 -6.67
N GLU A 300 -4.58 3.47 -5.74
CA GLU A 300 -3.54 3.76 -4.77
C GLU A 300 -2.16 3.55 -5.39
N VAL A 301 -1.37 4.63 -5.47
CA VAL A 301 -0.04 4.62 -6.12
C VAL A 301 1.13 4.48 -5.13
N TYR A 302 0.85 4.55 -3.83
CA TYR A 302 1.84 4.41 -2.76
C TYR A 302 1.19 4.05 -1.42
N SER A 303 1.80 3.11 -0.71
CA SER A 303 1.46 2.79 0.68
C SER A 303 2.66 2.39 1.54
N GLY A 304 2.40 1.91 2.77
CA GLY A 304 3.40 1.26 3.61
C GLY A 304 4.10 0.08 2.94
N HIS A 305 3.52 -0.51 1.87
CA HIS A 305 4.13 -1.60 1.10
C HIS A 305 4.87 -1.14 -0.16
N GLY A 306 4.99 0.18 -0.36
CA GLY A 306 5.79 0.79 -1.43
C GLY A 306 4.97 1.43 -2.55
N ALA A 307 5.68 2.00 -3.53
CA ALA A 307 5.08 2.63 -4.70
C ALA A 307 4.64 1.59 -5.73
N SER A 308 3.49 1.84 -6.36
CA SER A 308 2.92 1.06 -7.48
C SER A 308 2.79 1.87 -8.78
N GLU A 309 3.29 3.11 -8.79
CA GLU A 309 3.19 4.06 -9.91
C GLU A 309 3.85 3.54 -11.21
N GLN A 310 5.13 3.16 -11.15
CA GLN A 310 6.03 3.25 -12.31
C GLN A 310 6.12 1.98 -13.16
N TYR A 311 5.98 2.09 -14.48
CA TYR A 311 6.30 0.99 -15.39
C TYR A 311 7.82 0.86 -15.59
N ARG A 312 8.29 -0.40 -15.69
CA ARG A 312 9.64 -0.78 -16.10
C ARG A 312 9.56 -1.94 -17.08
N ASN A 313 10.50 -1.98 -18.01
CA ASN A 313 10.50 -2.91 -19.14
C ASN A 313 11.14 -4.28 -18.83
N PHE A 314 11.46 -4.57 -17.56
CA PHE A 314 11.90 -5.91 -17.19
C PHE A 314 10.69 -6.86 -17.07
N ASP A 315 10.88 -8.10 -17.52
CA ASP A 315 9.93 -9.20 -17.34
C ASP A 315 10.62 -10.28 -16.51
N PRO A 316 10.12 -10.64 -15.32
CA PRO A 316 10.73 -11.69 -14.50
C PRO A 316 10.71 -13.07 -15.16
N ARG A 317 9.74 -13.31 -16.06
CA ARG A 317 9.50 -14.60 -16.68
C ARG A 317 8.99 -14.47 -18.13
N PRO A 318 9.84 -13.99 -19.06
CA PRO A 318 9.48 -13.86 -20.46
C PRO A 318 9.27 -15.22 -21.14
N VAL A 319 8.47 -15.21 -22.20
CA VAL A 319 8.15 -16.38 -23.04
C VAL A 319 8.85 -16.24 -24.38
N ASN A 320 9.50 -17.29 -24.86
CA ASN A 320 10.13 -17.32 -26.19
C ASN A 320 9.13 -17.68 -27.31
N ASP A 321 9.58 -17.66 -28.57
CA ASP A 321 8.75 -17.99 -29.74
C ASP A 321 8.16 -19.42 -29.71
N ALA A 322 8.75 -20.33 -28.91
CA ALA A 322 8.26 -21.69 -28.72
C ALA A 322 7.23 -21.82 -27.59
N GLY A 323 6.82 -20.71 -26.96
CA GLY A 323 5.88 -20.71 -25.84
C GLY A 323 6.50 -21.16 -24.51
N GLN A 324 7.83 -21.20 -24.41
CA GLN A 324 8.54 -21.63 -23.20
C GLN A 324 9.07 -20.44 -22.41
N TYR A 325 8.95 -20.52 -21.09
CA TYR A 325 9.57 -19.54 -20.20
C TYR A 325 11.08 -19.68 -20.18
N TYR A 326 11.79 -18.55 -20.21
CA TYR A 326 13.25 -18.51 -20.11
C TYR A 326 13.70 -17.47 -19.09
N CYS A 327 14.90 -17.65 -18.57
CA CYS A 327 15.51 -16.71 -17.64
C CYS A 327 16.22 -15.58 -18.41
N PRO A 328 15.80 -14.30 -18.26
CA PRO A 328 16.45 -13.19 -18.93
C PRO A 328 17.82 -12.89 -18.29
N GLU A 329 18.69 -12.24 -19.07
CA GLU A 329 19.96 -11.72 -18.55
C GLU A 329 19.72 -10.52 -17.61
N PRO A 330 20.64 -10.28 -16.64
CA PRO A 330 20.57 -9.11 -15.78
C PRO A 330 20.57 -7.78 -16.55
N GLN A 331 19.79 -6.82 -16.05
CA GLN A 331 19.71 -5.47 -16.58
C GLN A 331 20.27 -4.47 -15.56
N GLN A 332 20.61 -3.26 -16.00
CA GLN A 332 21.14 -2.23 -15.11
C GLN A 332 20.22 -1.95 -13.92
N ASN A 333 18.90 -1.94 -14.15
CA ASN A 333 17.87 -1.63 -13.17
C ASN A 333 17.23 -2.86 -12.50
N TYR A 334 17.63 -4.09 -12.86
CA TYR A 334 16.97 -5.31 -12.37
C TYR A 334 17.89 -6.55 -12.46
N LEU A 335 18.03 -7.28 -11.35
CA LEU A 335 18.64 -8.61 -11.31
C LEU A 335 17.54 -9.69 -11.27
N PRO A 336 17.38 -10.53 -12.30
CA PRO A 336 16.38 -11.60 -12.30
C PRO A 336 16.63 -12.64 -11.21
N GLY A 337 15.58 -13.03 -10.48
CA GLY A 337 15.65 -14.08 -9.45
C GLY A 337 16.17 -15.41 -10.01
N CYS A 338 15.70 -15.81 -11.19
CA CYS A 338 16.18 -17.02 -11.86
C CYS A 338 17.69 -16.98 -12.14
N TRP A 339 18.25 -15.81 -12.47
CA TRP A 339 19.66 -15.67 -12.74
C TRP A 339 20.47 -15.92 -11.48
N GLN A 340 20.08 -15.26 -10.39
CA GLN A 340 20.73 -15.42 -9.09
C GLN A 340 20.57 -16.84 -8.53
N ALA A 341 19.44 -17.51 -8.78
CA ALA A 341 19.27 -18.93 -8.46
C ALA A 341 20.33 -19.80 -9.16
N GLY A 342 20.59 -19.51 -10.44
CA GLY A 342 21.68 -20.13 -11.20
C GLY A 342 23.05 -19.89 -10.56
N GLU A 343 23.38 -18.65 -10.21
CA GLU A 343 24.66 -18.30 -9.60
C GLU A 343 24.87 -18.94 -8.23
N ILE A 344 23.83 -19.00 -7.38
CA ILE A 344 23.89 -19.66 -6.08
C ILE A 344 24.20 -21.16 -6.25
N ILE A 345 23.47 -21.84 -7.13
CA ILE A 345 23.66 -23.28 -7.38
C ILE A 345 25.03 -23.55 -8.00
N ARG A 346 25.47 -22.70 -8.93
CA ARG A 346 26.79 -22.77 -9.55
C ARG A 346 27.91 -22.67 -8.51
N GLN A 347 27.84 -21.66 -7.64
CA GLN A 347 28.85 -21.45 -6.61
C GLN A 347 28.92 -22.62 -5.64
N ARG A 348 27.78 -23.11 -5.14
CA ARG A 348 27.72 -24.30 -4.27
C ARG A 348 28.34 -25.53 -4.93
N CYS A 349 28.08 -25.72 -6.22
CA CYS A 349 28.66 -26.83 -6.99
C CYS A 349 30.19 -26.74 -7.12
N LEU A 350 30.72 -25.53 -7.30
CA LEU A 350 32.17 -25.27 -7.35
C LEU A 350 32.82 -25.47 -5.97
N ASP A 351 32.16 -25.07 -4.89
CA ASP A 351 32.63 -25.26 -3.51
C ASP A 351 32.73 -26.76 -3.15
N GLU A 352 31.94 -27.61 -3.82
CA GLU A 352 32.03 -29.07 -3.75
C GLU A 352 33.15 -29.67 -4.62
N ASN A 353 33.97 -28.84 -5.30
CA ASN A 353 35.06 -29.22 -6.21
C ASN A 353 34.62 -29.98 -7.49
N ASN A 354 33.38 -29.75 -7.97
CA ASN A 354 32.94 -30.25 -9.27
C ASN A 354 33.52 -29.42 -10.44
N THR A 355 33.38 -29.92 -11.66
CA THR A 355 33.87 -29.24 -12.87
C THR A 355 33.03 -28.02 -13.23
N THR A 356 33.63 -27.04 -13.91
CA THR A 356 32.92 -25.84 -14.38
C THR A 356 31.77 -26.21 -15.31
N GLU A 357 31.97 -27.17 -16.21
CA GLU A 357 30.94 -27.62 -17.16
C GLU A 357 29.72 -28.22 -16.44
N GLU A 358 29.96 -29.01 -15.39
CA GLU A 358 28.89 -29.56 -14.56
C GLU A 358 28.14 -28.46 -13.81
N CYS A 359 28.86 -27.52 -13.19
CA CYS A 359 28.24 -26.45 -12.43
C CYS A 359 27.47 -25.46 -13.32
N ASP A 360 27.95 -25.19 -14.53
CA ASP A 360 27.22 -24.41 -15.53
C ASP A 360 25.94 -25.14 -15.97
N SER A 361 26.00 -26.46 -16.16
CA SER A 361 24.81 -27.27 -16.44
C SER A 361 23.78 -27.21 -15.32
N ARG A 362 24.22 -27.27 -14.05
CA ARG A 362 23.31 -27.15 -12.90
C ARG A 362 22.73 -25.75 -12.76
N ALA A 363 23.49 -24.71 -13.10
CA ALA A 363 23.01 -23.33 -13.14
C ALA A 363 21.89 -23.14 -14.18
N ILE A 364 22.02 -23.73 -15.36
CA ILE A 364 20.98 -23.73 -16.39
C ILE A 364 19.69 -24.39 -15.89
N ILE A 365 19.80 -25.54 -15.23
CA ILE A 365 18.64 -26.24 -14.64
C ILE A 365 17.99 -25.39 -13.53
N ALA A 366 18.79 -24.74 -12.69
CA ALA A 366 18.28 -23.85 -11.64
C ALA A 366 17.52 -22.64 -12.20
N ARG A 367 18.07 -22.00 -13.23
CA ARG A 367 17.39 -20.92 -13.97
C ARG A 367 16.06 -21.40 -14.53
N GLN A 368 16.02 -22.59 -15.15
CA GLN A 368 14.81 -23.14 -15.73
C GLN A 368 13.76 -23.53 -14.67
N ASN A 369 14.16 -24.16 -13.58
CA ASN A 369 13.25 -24.53 -12.50
C ASN A 369 12.60 -23.28 -11.88
N PHE A 370 13.38 -22.21 -11.68
CA PHE A 370 12.85 -20.94 -11.18
C PHE A 370 11.77 -20.37 -12.10
N VAL A 371 12.07 -20.24 -13.39
CA VAL A 371 11.08 -19.69 -14.37
C VAL A 371 9.94 -20.67 -14.65
N ASN A 372 10.01 -21.93 -14.26
CA ASN A 372 8.87 -22.83 -14.38
C ASN A 372 7.90 -22.74 -13.19
N THR A 373 8.27 -22.03 -12.12
CA THR A 373 7.38 -21.77 -10.98
C THR A 373 6.50 -20.56 -11.30
N ASP A 374 5.19 -20.77 -11.37
CA ASP A 374 4.19 -19.77 -11.76
C ASP A 374 3.66 -18.89 -10.62
N ASP A 375 3.90 -19.30 -9.36
CA ASP A 375 3.57 -18.58 -8.14
C ASP A 375 4.72 -17.70 -7.60
N THR A 376 4.57 -17.15 -6.39
CA THR A 376 5.56 -16.25 -5.75
C THR A 376 6.74 -16.99 -5.10
N THR A 377 6.86 -18.31 -5.28
CA THR A 377 7.79 -19.16 -4.53
C THR A 377 9.03 -19.61 -5.31
N GLY A 378 9.33 -18.99 -6.46
CA GLY A 378 10.48 -19.35 -7.30
C GLY A 378 11.81 -19.46 -6.53
N PHE A 379 12.03 -18.63 -5.51
CA PHE A 379 13.21 -18.68 -4.64
C PHE A 379 13.38 -20.01 -3.88
N LEU A 380 12.29 -20.74 -3.59
CA LEU A 380 12.34 -22.05 -2.96
C LEU A 380 12.85 -23.14 -3.90
N THR A 381 13.05 -22.88 -5.19
CA THR A 381 13.74 -23.83 -6.08
C THR A 381 15.21 -24.01 -5.71
N VAL A 382 15.79 -23.11 -4.91
CA VAL A 382 17.10 -23.24 -4.29
C VAL A 382 16.94 -23.72 -2.84
N PRO A 383 17.26 -25.00 -2.52
CA PRO A 383 17.09 -25.53 -1.18
C PRO A 383 17.94 -24.82 -0.13
N SER A 384 17.42 -24.68 1.09
CA SER A 384 18.12 -24.02 2.21
C SER A 384 18.66 -22.64 1.80
N HIS A 385 17.78 -21.81 1.24
CA HIS A 385 18.18 -20.50 0.76
C HIS A 385 18.66 -19.61 1.93
N GLN A 386 19.58 -18.71 1.63
CA GLN A 386 20.09 -17.70 2.56
C GLN A 386 19.70 -16.31 2.06
N PRO A 387 19.02 -15.46 2.85
CA PRO A 387 18.52 -14.16 2.37
C PRO A 387 19.57 -13.27 1.70
N THR A 388 20.80 -13.25 2.23
CA THR A 388 21.91 -12.44 1.69
C THR A 388 22.48 -12.99 0.38
N ALA A 389 22.39 -14.30 0.14
CA ALA A 389 22.86 -14.92 -1.09
C ALA A 389 22.02 -14.52 -2.31
N TRP A 390 20.80 -14.01 -2.10
CA TRP A 390 19.94 -13.49 -3.16
C TRP A 390 20.29 -12.07 -3.58
N LEU A 391 21.19 -11.38 -2.87
CA LEU A 391 21.53 -9.98 -3.15
C LEU A 391 20.23 -9.14 -3.29
N ASP A 392 20.19 -8.26 -4.30
CA ASP A 392 19.01 -7.48 -4.67
C ASP A 392 18.15 -8.12 -5.78
N ALA A 393 18.27 -9.43 -5.97
CA ALA A 393 17.50 -10.12 -6.99
C ALA A 393 15.99 -9.91 -6.79
N GLU A 394 15.29 -9.77 -7.93
CA GLU A 394 13.88 -9.44 -8.06
C GLU A 394 13.46 -8.03 -7.64
N GLN A 395 14.39 -7.15 -7.25
CA GLN A 395 14.07 -5.78 -6.80
C GLN A 395 14.27 -4.75 -7.92
N ALA A 396 13.35 -3.79 -8.01
CA ALA A 396 13.48 -2.66 -8.94
C ALA A 396 14.43 -1.60 -8.36
N ARG A 397 15.54 -1.28 -9.06
CA ARG A 397 16.60 -0.39 -8.55
C ARG A 397 16.32 1.10 -8.71
N ASP A 398 15.55 1.48 -9.73
CA ASP A 398 15.34 2.87 -10.15
C ASP A 398 13.91 3.35 -9.90
N VAL A 399 13.21 2.74 -8.93
CA VAL A 399 11.86 3.09 -8.49
C VAL A 399 11.93 3.70 -7.09
N PHE A 400 11.11 4.72 -6.82
CA PHE A 400 11.03 5.29 -5.48
C PHE A 400 10.27 4.37 -4.54
N ASN A 401 10.94 3.96 -3.46
CA ASN A 401 10.39 3.09 -2.42
C ASN A 401 9.60 1.94 -3.05
N PRO A 402 10.26 1.10 -3.87
CA PRO A 402 9.57 0.08 -4.66
C PRO A 402 8.84 -0.89 -3.74
N ALA A 403 7.72 -1.43 -4.20
CA ALA A 403 7.17 -2.63 -3.58
C ALA A 403 8.13 -3.81 -3.73
N PHE A 404 8.19 -4.67 -2.72
CA PHE A 404 9.01 -5.90 -2.74
C PHE A 404 8.64 -6.78 -3.95
N ASN A 405 9.65 -7.32 -4.64
CA ASN A 405 9.44 -8.16 -5.83
C ASN A 405 8.53 -7.49 -6.89
N TYR A 406 8.81 -6.23 -7.23
CA TYR A 406 7.96 -5.37 -8.05
C TYR A 406 7.39 -6.04 -9.32
N ARG A 407 6.10 -5.81 -9.63
CA ARG A 407 5.41 -6.31 -10.84
C ARG A 407 5.09 -5.18 -11.84
N PRO A 408 5.92 -4.93 -12.85
CA PRO A 408 5.76 -3.76 -13.71
C PRO A 408 4.46 -3.72 -14.50
N LYS A 409 3.95 -4.86 -14.97
CA LYS A 409 2.70 -4.97 -15.74
C LYS A 409 1.43 -4.77 -14.88
N LYS A 410 1.59 -4.55 -13.57
CA LYS A 410 0.51 -4.15 -12.65
C LYS A 410 0.71 -2.73 -12.12
N SER A 411 1.64 -1.95 -12.67
CA SER A 411 1.82 -0.54 -12.31
C SER A 411 0.68 0.34 -12.82
N ALA A 412 0.46 1.48 -12.18
CA ALA A 412 -0.54 2.46 -12.62
C ALA A 412 -0.25 2.98 -14.04
N GLN A 413 1.01 3.28 -14.35
CA GLN A 413 1.41 3.75 -15.69
C GLN A 413 1.11 2.73 -16.79
N TYR A 414 1.38 1.44 -16.54
CA TYR A 414 1.07 0.39 -17.50
C TYR A 414 -0.44 0.28 -17.75
N GLY A 415 -1.24 0.26 -16.68
CA GLY A 415 -2.70 0.21 -16.78
C GLY A 415 -3.27 1.40 -17.57
N LEU A 416 -2.81 2.62 -17.29
CA LEU A 416 -3.28 3.83 -17.99
C LEU A 416 -2.93 3.86 -19.49
N ALA A 417 -1.85 3.18 -19.89
CA ALA A 417 -1.44 3.07 -21.29
C ALA A 417 -2.25 2.02 -22.08
N LEU A 418 -2.76 0.97 -21.41
CA LEU A 418 -3.47 -0.12 -22.07
C LEU A 418 -4.85 0.27 -22.61
N ARG A 419 -5.25 -0.39 -23.70
CA ARG A 419 -6.63 -0.39 -24.21
C ARG A 419 -7.07 -1.79 -24.64
N ASN A 420 -8.34 -2.10 -24.43
CA ASN A 420 -9.03 -3.24 -25.03
C ASN A 420 -9.85 -2.75 -26.23
N PHE A 421 -9.68 -3.43 -27.38
CA PHE A 421 -10.28 -3.09 -28.68
C PHE A 421 -11.39 -4.06 -29.12
N ASP A 422 -12.02 -4.78 -28.19
CA ASP A 422 -13.18 -5.65 -28.46
C ASP A 422 -14.37 -4.83 -29.01
N ASP A 423 -14.49 -3.56 -28.61
CA ASP A 423 -15.25 -2.52 -29.31
C ASP A 423 -14.27 -1.47 -29.89
N PRO A 424 -13.92 -1.56 -31.18
CA PRO A 424 -12.97 -0.64 -31.81
C PRO A 424 -13.42 0.83 -31.83
N GLU A 425 -14.72 1.10 -31.77
CA GLU A 425 -15.26 2.47 -31.78
C GLU A 425 -15.17 3.12 -30.39
N ASN A 426 -15.13 2.30 -29.32
CA ASN A 426 -14.99 2.75 -27.94
C ASN A 426 -14.00 1.87 -27.16
N PRO A 427 -12.68 1.94 -27.47
CA PRO A 427 -11.70 1.12 -26.78
C PRO A 427 -11.72 1.34 -25.27
N LEU A 428 -11.86 0.26 -24.51
CA LEU A 428 -11.94 0.29 -23.06
C LEU A 428 -10.55 0.50 -22.45
N GLY A 429 -10.44 1.43 -21.50
CA GLY A 429 -9.22 1.67 -20.73
C GLY A 429 -9.55 2.08 -19.31
N PHE A 430 -8.51 2.18 -18.47
CA PHE A 430 -8.64 2.67 -17.11
C PHE A 430 -8.58 4.21 -17.06
N GLU A 431 -9.40 4.82 -16.21
CA GLU A 431 -9.46 6.27 -16.01
C GLU A 431 -9.39 6.64 -14.52
N TRP A 432 -8.23 6.38 -13.91
CA TRP A 432 -8.02 6.59 -12.48
C TRP A 432 -7.62 8.01 -12.09
N GLY A 433 -8.05 8.43 -10.89
CA GLY A 433 -7.36 9.42 -10.06
C GLY A 433 -6.36 8.74 -9.11
N PHE A 434 -5.35 9.48 -8.67
CA PHE A 434 -4.28 8.95 -7.82
C PHE A 434 -4.51 9.30 -6.35
N ILE A 435 -4.48 8.27 -5.51
CA ILE A 435 -4.44 8.40 -4.04
C ILE A 435 -3.21 7.67 -3.50
N ALA A 436 -2.89 7.92 -2.25
CA ALA A 436 -1.93 7.14 -1.47
C ALA A 436 -2.52 6.94 -0.08
N ALA A 437 -2.03 5.95 0.67
CA ALA A 437 -2.62 5.63 1.95
C ALA A 437 -1.63 4.95 2.90
N THR A 438 -2.03 4.75 4.15
CA THR A 438 -1.15 4.13 5.13
C THR A 438 -0.91 2.66 4.84
N ASP A 439 -1.98 1.86 4.76
CA ASP A 439 -1.91 0.41 4.58
C ASP A 439 -0.96 -0.27 5.59
N THR A 440 -1.06 0.12 6.86
CA THR A 440 -0.35 -0.54 7.97
C THR A 440 -1.32 -1.09 9.00
N HIS A 441 -0.90 -2.17 9.64
CA HIS A 441 -1.76 -3.06 10.40
C HIS A 441 -1.77 -2.75 11.89
N THR A 442 -1.69 -1.45 12.23
CA THR A 442 -1.56 -0.97 13.62
C THR A 442 -2.49 0.20 13.98
N ALA A 443 -3.54 0.43 13.18
CA ALA A 443 -4.51 1.51 13.35
C ALA A 443 -3.89 2.93 13.32
N ARG A 444 -2.72 3.11 12.70
CA ARG A 444 -1.99 4.39 12.68
C ARG A 444 -2.30 5.20 11.42
N ALA A 445 -3.54 5.70 11.34
CA ALA A 445 -4.01 6.47 10.19
C ALA A 445 -3.11 7.69 9.90
N GLY A 446 -2.44 7.69 8.76
CA GLY A 446 -1.58 8.77 8.28
C GLY A 446 -0.27 8.94 9.05
N HIS A 447 0.44 7.85 9.35
CA HIS A 447 1.66 7.87 10.18
C HIS A 447 2.95 8.36 9.48
N GLY A 448 2.92 8.65 8.18
CA GLY A 448 4.12 9.00 7.40
C GLY A 448 4.75 10.38 7.65
N PHE A 449 4.23 11.18 8.60
CA PHE A 449 4.67 12.55 8.85
C PHE A 449 6.03 12.68 9.59
N LYS A 450 6.50 11.61 10.26
CA LYS A 450 7.81 11.54 10.93
C LYS A 450 8.45 10.17 10.72
N GLN A 451 9.74 10.14 10.40
CA GLN A 451 10.47 8.93 10.04
C GLN A 451 11.23 8.38 11.25
N VAL A 452 10.49 7.88 12.26
CA VAL A 452 11.04 7.34 13.52
C VAL A 452 10.30 6.07 13.95
N GLY A 453 10.99 5.17 14.65
CA GLY A 453 10.39 4.01 15.30
C GLY A 453 9.95 2.91 14.33
N ARG A 454 10.74 2.63 13.29
CA ARG A 454 10.47 1.71 12.17
C ARG A 454 9.71 0.45 12.58
N ILE A 455 10.23 -0.31 13.54
CA ILE A 455 9.68 -1.61 13.94
C ILE A 455 8.33 -1.51 14.67
N PHE A 456 7.97 -0.33 15.15
CA PHE A 456 6.71 -0.10 15.85
C PHE A 456 5.65 0.52 14.93
N VAL A 457 6.05 1.42 14.03
CA VAL A 457 5.11 2.24 13.25
C VAL A 457 4.96 1.79 11.80
N SER A 458 5.86 0.98 11.25
CA SER A 458 5.67 0.28 9.97
C SER A 458 5.21 -1.15 10.21
N ASP A 459 4.89 -1.88 9.14
CA ASP A 459 4.62 -3.32 9.22
C ASP A 459 5.90 -4.18 9.36
N SER A 460 7.07 -3.55 9.50
CA SER A 460 8.33 -4.25 9.80
C SER A 460 8.14 -5.15 11.01
N ASN A 461 8.08 -6.45 10.78
CA ASN A 461 7.77 -7.44 11.80
C ASN A 461 8.50 -8.76 11.53
N GLY A 462 8.57 -9.64 12.51
CA GLY A 462 9.23 -10.94 12.43
C GLY A 462 9.30 -11.60 13.80
N PRO A 463 10.05 -12.71 13.93
CA PRO A 463 10.25 -13.34 15.23
C PRO A 463 10.91 -12.38 16.23
N ARG A 464 10.40 -12.32 17.46
CA ARG A 464 10.93 -11.46 18.54
C ARG A 464 12.27 -11.90 19.11
N GLU A 465 12.57 -13.19 19.08
CA GLU A 465 13.81 -13.78 19.59
C GLU A 465 14.14 -15.04 18.80
N GLU A 466 15.39 -15.53 18.90
CA GLU A 466 15.90 -16.73 18.23
C GLU A 466 15.01 -17.97 18.47
N PHE A 467 14.53 -18.16 19.70
CA PHE A 467 13.63 -19.26 20.04
C PHE A 467 12.35 -19.24 19.19
N TRP A 468 11.72 -18.07 19.02
CA TRP A 468 10.54 -17.90 18.19
C TRP A 468 10.88 -18.03 16.70
N GLY A 469 12.09 -17.60 16.30
CA GLY A 469 12.61 -17.77 14.94
C GLY A 469 12.58 -19.22 14.48
N ASN A 470 13.13 -20.12 15.29
CA ASN A 470 13.13 -21.56 15.00
C ASN A 470 11.73 -22.17 14.86
N LEU A 471 10.70 -21.57 15.48
CA LEU A 471 9.32 -22.03 15.36
C LEU A 471 8.60 -21.46 14.13
N LEU A 472 8.83 -20.19 13.81
CA LEU A 472 8.11 -19.43 12.77
C LEU A 472 8.75 -19.53 11.39
N LEU A 473 10.06 -19.74 11.35
CA LEU A 473 10.88 -19.84 10.13
C LEU A 473 11.57 -21.21 10.10
N PRO A 474 10.81 -22.32 9.96
CA PRO A 474 11.37 -23.66 9.95
C PRO A 474 12.35 -23.85 8.77
N ASP A 475 13.31 -24.76 8.95
CA ASP A 475 14.33 -24.99 7.93
C ASP A 475 13.78 -25.60 6.64
N ASP A 476 14.26 -25.06 5.53
CA ASP A 476 13.95 -25.50 4.17
C ASP A 476 14.82 -26.70 3.71
N GLY A 477 15.15 -27.59 4.65
CA GLY A 477 15.99 -28.76 4.42
C GLY A 477 17.49 -28.46 4.27
N GLU A 478 18.21 -29.47 3.78
CA GLU A 478 19.67 -29.43 3.63
C GLU A 478 20.12 -28.52 2.49
N LEU A 479 21.28 -27.90 2.68
CA LEU A 479 21.97 -27.16 1.64
C LEU A 479 22.38 -28.11 0.51
N LYS A 480 22.00 -27.78 -0.73
CA LYS A 480 22.33 -28.56 -1.93
C LYS A 480 22.86 -27.68 -3.06
N SER A 481 23.77 -28.26 -3.84
CA SER A 481 24.32 -27.73 -5.10
C SER A 481 23.51 -28.12 -6.34
N SER A 482 22.23 -28.47 -6.15
CA SER A 482 21.24 -28.71 -7.21
C SER A 482 19.95 -28.00 -6.83
N SER A 483 19.24 -27.50 -7.85
CA SER A 483 17.89 -26.95 -7.67
C SER A 483 16.86 -28.08 -7.56
N ARG A 484 15.65 -27.70 -7.17
CA ARG A 484 14.45 -28.55 -7.17
C ARG A 484 13.31 -27.87 -7.92
N THR A 485 12.34 -28.66 -8.36
CA THR A 485 11.11 -28.22 -9.01
C THR A 485 10.05 -27.82 -7.97
N ARG A 486 8.96 -27.19 -8.43
CA ARG A 486 7.85 -26.73 -7.59
C ARG A 486 7.16 -27.85 -6.79
N ASP A 487 7.09 -29.05 -7.36
CA ASP A 487 6.43 -30.23 -6.75
C ASP A 487 7.26 -30.89 -5.65
N GLU A 488 8.54 -30.55 -5.55
CA GLU A 488 9.48 -31.15 -4.59
C GLU A 488 9.53 -30.43 -3.24
N TYR A 489 8.71 -29.39 -3.03
CA TYR A 489 8.59 -28.69 -1.76
C TYR A 489 7.14 -28.32 -1.40
N ASP A 490 6.89 -28.21 -0.10
CA ASP A 490 5.58 -27.92 0.47
C ASP A 490 5.62 -26.60 1.25
N THR A 491 5.05 -25.56 0.66
CA THR A 491 5.03 -24.20 1.20
C THR A 491 4.28 -24.12 2.53
N ALA A 492 3.28 -24.99 2.76
CA ALA A 492 2.51 -25.01 4.01
C ALA A 492 3.37 -25.42 5.21
N LYS A 493 4.43 -26.20 4.99
CA LYS A 493 5.39 -26.59 6.05
C LYS A 493 6.40 -25.50 6.37
N LEU A 494 6.62 -24.56 5.46
CA LEU A 494 7.66 -23.53 5.57
C LEU A 494 7.18 -22.25 6.28
N LYS A 495 5.87 -22.14 6.60
CA LYS A 495 5.28 -21.02 7.35
C LYS A 495 5.73 -19.66 6.78
N LEU A 496 6.24 -18.75 7.62
CA LEU A 496 6.66 -17.41 7.18
C LEU A 496 7.84 -17.45 6.21
N ARG A 497 8.66 -18.52 6.21
CA ARG A 497 9.79 -18.66 5.27
C ARG A 497 9.32 -18.79 3.82
N ALA A 498 8.10 -19.28 3.58
CA ALA A 498 7.52 -19.36 2.24
C ALA A 498 7.25 -17.98 1.62
N ALA A 499 7.25 -16.91 2.41
CA ALA A 499 6.94 -15.54 1.98
C ALA A 499 8.16 -14.61 1.95
N GLN A 500 9.39 -15.12 2.14
CA GLN A 500 10.63 -14.34 2.21
C GLN A 500 10.59 -13.17 3.23
N VAL A 501 9.93 -13.35 4.37
CA VAL A 501 9.75 -12.27 5.36
C VAL A 501 11.08 -11.66 5.84
N GLU A 502 12.17 -12.42 5.79
CA GLU A 502 13.52 -11.97 6.10
C GLU A 502 13.97 -10.80 5.21
N ARG A 503 13.54 -10.76 3.95
CA ARG A 503 13.86 -9.69 2.98
C ARG A 503 12.78 -8.62 2.93
N VAL A 504 11.51 -9.00 3.08
CA VAL A 504 10.35 -8.09 2.98
C VAL A 504 10.45 -6.92 3.95
N GLY A 505 11.00 -7.12 5.16
CA GLY A 505 11.15 -6.07 6.17
C GLY A 505 11.91 -4.82 5.71
N SER A 506 12.74 -4.92 4.66
CA SER A 506 13.46 -3.79 4.06
C SER A 506 12.61 -2.97 3.08
N PHE A 507 11.38 -3.39 2.79
CA PHE A 507 10.45 -2.77 1.84
C PHE A 507 9.13 -2.35 2.52
N LEU A 508 9.14 -2.25 3.84
CA LEU A 508 8.01 -1.79 4.64
C LEU A 508 8.30 -0.38 5.13
N TYR A 509 7.58 0.59 4.57
CA TYR A 509 7.78 2.01 4.76
C TYR A 509 6.77 2.57 5.77
N LEU A 510 6.87 3.86 6.04
CA LEU A 510 5.69 4.58 6.51
C LEU A 510 4.84 4.98 5.31
N GLY A 511 3.52 4.84 5.47
CA GLY A 511 2.59 4.96 4.37
C GLY A 511 2.29 6.40 3.93
N GLY A 512 1.49 6.48 2.88
CA GLY A 512 1.10 7.70 2.20
C GLY A 512 -0.14 8.38 2.78
N LEU A 513 -0.56 9.46 2.12
CA LEU A 513 -1.81 10.17 2.39
C LEU A 513 -2.56 10.45 1.09
N ALA A 514 -3.88 10.43 1.18
CA ALA A 514 -4.74 11.02 0.17
C ALA A 514 -4.88 12.51 0.46
N ALA A 515 -4.81 13.33 -0.57
CA ALA A 515 -5.08 14.76 -0.50
C ALA A 515 -6.18 15.11 -1.50
N ILE A 516 -7.13 15.94 -1.08
CA ILE A 516 -8.39 16.16 -1.80
C ILE A 516 -8.68 17.65 -1.89
N HIS A 517 -8.95 18.14 -3.10
CA HIS A 517 -9.46 19.50 -3.32
C HIS A 517 -10.96 19.54 -3.12
N VAL A 518 -11.40 20.23 -2.07
CA VAL A 518 -12.83 20.41 -1.77
C VAL A 518 -13.24 21.86 -1.97
N ASP A 519 -14.46 22.04 -2.49
CA ASP A 519 -15.13 23.34 -2.52
C ASP A 519 -15.78 23.64 -1.16
N GLU A 520 -16.23 22.60 -0.45
CA GLU A 520 -16.79 22.69 0.90
C GLU A 520 -16.14 21.65 1.84
N ARG A 521 -15.76 22.08 3.05
CA ARG A 521 -15.21 21.20 4.09
C ARG A 521 -16.33 20.43 4.78
N ASN A 522 -16.87 19.41 4.13
CA ASN A 522 -17.82 18.48 4.72
C ASN A 522 -17.71 17.09 4.08
N ARG A 523 -18.43 16.12 4.64
CA ARG A 523 -18.47 14.73 4.16
C ARG A 523 -18.82 14.62 2.68
N GLU A 524 -19.78 15.40 2.20
CA GLU A 524 -20.20 15.42 0.80
C GLU A 524 -19.11 15.99 -0.10
N GLY A 525 -18.49 17.10 0.27
CA GLY A 525 -17.39 17.73 -0.48
C GLY A 525 -16.19 16.79 -0.62
N ILE A 526 -15.81 16.08 0.44
CA ILE A 526 -14.78 15.04 0.41
C ILE A 526 -15.15 13.95 -0.61
N TRP A 527 -16.37 13.40 -0.47
CA TRP A 527 -16.83 12.31 -1.31
C TRP A 527 -16.93 12.69 -2.80
N GLN A 528 -17.51 13.85 -3.12
CA GLN A 528 -17.63 14.33 -4.48
C GLN A 528 -16.26 14.62 -5.11
N ALA A 529 -15.31 15.17 -4.34
CA ALA A 529 -13.97 15.39 -4.84
C ALA A 529 -13.25 14.06 -5.16
N MET A 530 -13.45 13.00 -4.37
CA MET A 530 -12.97 11.64 -4.70
C MET A 530 -13.61 11.11 -5.98
N LYS A 531 -14.94 11.16 -6.12
CA LYS A 531 -15.67 10.74 -7.33
C LYS A 531 -15.22 11.50 -8.58
N ASN A 532 -14.96 12.80 -8.43
CA ASN A 532 -14.49 13.68 -9.51
C ASN A 532 -12.98 13.61 -9.73
N LYS A 533 -12.25 12.72 -9.04
CA LYS A 533 -10.79 12.55 -9.17
C LYS A 533 -9.99 13.83 -8.88
N ARG A 534 -10.55 14.78 -8.12
CA ARG A 534 -9.89 16.02 -7.65
C ARG A 534 -9.00 15.71 -6.44
N VAL A 535 -8.17 14.68 -6.59
CA VAL A 535 -7.37 14.07 -5.53
C VAL A 535 -5.93 13.89 -5.99
N TYR A 536 -5.01 13.75 -5.05
CA TYR A 536 -3.63 13.36 -5.32
C TYR A 536 -3.08 12.55 -4.14
N GLY A 537 -2.06 11.73 -4.41
CA GLY A 537 -1.36 10.96 -3.37
C GLY A 537 -0.12 11.67 -2.87
N THR A 538 0.27 11.48 -1.61
CA THR A 538 1.60 11.84 -1.10
C THR A 538 2.25 10.66 -0.40
N SER A 539 3.58 10.65 -0.33
CA SER A 539 4.34 9.61 0.38
C SER A 539 4.40 9.83 1.90
N GLY A 540 3.36 10.43 2.49
CA GLY A 540 3.18 10.62 3.94
C GLY A 540 3.26 12.08 4.41
N HIS A 541 3.97 12.94 3.68
CA HIS A 541 4.07 14.36 3.99
C HIS A 541 2.87 15.15 3.46
N LYS A 542 2.41 16.16 4.19
CA LYS A 542 1.32 17.08 3.78
C LYS A 542 1.82 18.13 2.78
N ILE A 543 2.29 17.67 1.62
CA ILE A 543 2.70 18.49 0.46
C ILE A 543 1.43 18.99 -0.23
N MET A 544 1.36 20.28 -0.54
CA MET A 544 0.22 20.87 -1.27
C MET A 544 0.53 20.91 -2.77
N LEU A 545 -0.41 20.50 -3.62
CA LEU A 545 -0.21 20.37 -5.06
C LEU A 545 -1.46 20.76 -5.84
N TRP A 546 -1.30 21.62 -6.85
CA TRP A 546 -2.28 21.93 -7.88
C TRP A 546 -1.68 21.57 -9.24
N PHE A 547 -2.46 20.89 -10.08
CA PHE A 547 -2.11 20.60 -11.46
C PHE A 547 -3.30 20.91 -12.33
N ASP A 548 -3.18 21.97 -13.12
CA ASP A 548 -4.29 22.59 -13.82
C ASP A 548 -3.95 22.74 -15.30
N MET A 549 -4.91 22.46 -16.16
CA MET A 549 -4.88 22.91 -17.55
C MET A 549 -5.44 24.34 -17.62
N ILE A 550 -4.72 25.23 -18.28
CA ILE A 550 -5.04 26.66 -18.40
C ILE A 550 -5.19 27.08 -19.87
N ASN A 551 -5.84 28.22 -20.10
CA ASN A 551 -5.87 28.88 -21.41
C ASN A 551 -4.71 29.89 -21.58
N GLU A 552 -4.65 30.55 -22.74
CA GLU A 552 -3.60 31.55 -23.05
C GLU A 552 -3.66 32.78 -22.12
N ASP A 553 -4.82 33.08 -21.54
CA ASP A 553 -5.05 34.14 -20.56
C ASP A 553 -4.77 33.70 -19.11
N ASN A 554 -4.14 32.52 -18.92
CA ASN A 554 -3.81 31.92 -17.63
C ASN A 554 -5.04 31.64 -16.72
N GLN A 555 -6.20 31.40 -17.32
CA GLN A 555 -7.42 31.01 -16.61
C GLN A 555 -7.57 29.49 -16.57
N LEU A 556 -8.04 28.97 -15.43
CA LEU A 556 -8.32 27.55 -15.25
C LEU A 556 -9.32 27.06 -16.30
N THR A 557 -8.93 26.02 -17.04
CA THR A 557 -9.79 25.31 -17.99
C THR A 557 -10.23 23.97 -17.44
N ALA A 558 -9.33 23.22 -16.79
CA ALA A 558 -9.66 21.95 -16.15
C ALA A 558 -8.65 21.61 -15.02
N PRO A 559 -9.09 21.22 -13.82
CA PRO A 559 -8.21 20.76 -12.76
C PRO A 559 -7.77 19.30 -12.96
N MET A 560 -6.81 18.84 -12.15
CA MET A 560 -6.44 17.42 -12.05
C MET A 560 -7.65 16.50 -11.91
N GLY A 561 -7.59 15.31 -12.51
CA GLY A 561 -8.69 14.33 -12.55
C GLY A 561 -9.68 14.53 -13.71
N SER A 562 -9.63 15.67 -14.40
CA SER A 562 -10.55 15.98 -15.49
C SER A 562 -10.25 15.21 -16.78
N SER A 563 -11.29 15.02 -17.59
CA SER A 563 -11.22 14.55 -18.97
C SER A 563 -11.75 15.64 -19.91
N VAL A 564 -10.97 16.02 -20.92
CA VAL A 564 -11.27 17.13 -21.82
C VAL A 564 -11.08 16.74 -23.28
N ASN A 565 -11.85 17.35 -24.18
CA ASN A 565 -11.68 17.20 -25.63
C ASN A 565 -10.95 18.40 -26.20
N ARG A 566 -9.88 18.18 -26.97
CA ARG A 566 -9.05 19.27 -27.51
C ARG A 566 -8.26 18.82 -28.75
N GLN A 567 -8.11 19.71 -29.73
CA GLN A 567 -7.21 19.50 -30.88
C GLN A 567 -5.93 20.36 -30.82
N LYS A 568 -5.95 21.43 -30.03
CA LYS A 568 -4.82 22.36 -29.83
C LYS A 568 -3.90 21.88 -28.72
N ASN A 569 -2.62 22.27 -28.78
CA ASN A 569 -1.66 22.02 -27.72
C ASN A 569 -2.22 22.46 -26.34
N PRO A 570 -2.21 21.57 -25.33
CA PRO A 570 -2.63 21.90 -23.97
C PRO A 570 -1.53 22.65 -23.22
N ILE A 571 -1.93 23.63 -22.42
CA ILE A 571 -1.05 24.41 -21.54
C ILE A 571 -1.40 24.06 -20.11
N PHE A 572 -0.40 23.77 -19.29
CA PHE A 572 -0.57 23.36 -17.91
C PHE A 572 0.20 24.26 -16.96
N LYS A 573 -0.36 24.45 -15.76
CA LYS A 573 0.28 25.07 -14.61
C LYS A 573 0.37 24.05 -13.48
N VAL A 574 1.55 23.93 -12.88
CA VAL A 574 1.73 23.18 -11.63
C VAL A 574 2.16 24.15 -10.55
N THR A 575 1.46 24.14 -9.41
CA THR A 575 1.86 24.85 -8.20
C THR A 575 2.06 23.82 -7.10
N ALA A 576 3.19 23.85 -6.41
CA ALA A 576 3.48 22.98 -5.29
C ALA A 576 4.02 23.77 -4.11
N VAL A 577 3.65 23.34 -2.89
CA VAL A 577 4.17 23.90 -1.64
C VAL A 577 4.64 22.77 -0.74
N GLY A 578 5.89 22.84 -0.29
CA GLY A 578 6.47 21.86 0.61
C GLY A 578 5.72 21.72 1.93
N SER A 579 5.82 20.54 2.51
CA SER A 579 5.24 20.17 3.79
C SER A 579 5.88 20.95 4.96
N PRO A 580 5.16 21.16 6.07
CA PRO A 580 5.72 21.84 7.24
C PRO A 580 6.81 21.00 7.91
N ILE A 581 7.90 21.65 8.31
CA ILE A 581 8.97 21.03 9.10
C ILE A 581 8.39 20.71 10.48
N GLN A 582 8.63 19.49 10.96
CA GLN A 582 8.09 19.00 12.23
C GLN A 582 9.04 19.27 13.40
N GLU A 583 8.51 19.79 14.51
CA GLU A 583 9.18 19.77 15.81
C GLU A 583 9.09 18.37 16.44
N LYS A 584 9.99 18.08 17.38
CA LYS A 584 9.93 16.85 18.18
C LYS A 584 8.71 16.83 19.11
N GLY A 585 8.29 15.64 19.50
CA GLY A 585 7.21 15.46 20.45
C GLY A 585 5.81 15.74 19.88
N CYS A 586 4.88 16.04 20.78
CA CYS A 586 3.48 16.34 20.46
C CYS A 586 3.10 17.77 20.85
N PRO A 587 2.11 18.40 20.16
CA PRO A 587 1.55 19.68 20.60
C PRO A 587 0.99 19.63 22.02
N GLU A 588 1.05 20.74 22.75
CA GLU A 588 0.61 20.82 24.15
C GLU A 588 -0.85 20.40 24.34
N HIS A 589 -1.74 20.77 23.40
CA HIS A 589 -3.15 20.38 23.47
C HIS A 589 -3.37 18.87 23.34
N VAL A 590 -2.49 18.14 22.65
CA VAL A 590 -2.55 16.67 22.53
C VAL A 590 -2.11 16.04 23.85
N ILE A 591 -1.00 16.51 24.42
CA ILE A 591 -0.47 16.05 25.71
C ILE A 591 -1.49 16.30 26.84
N ALA A 592 -2.23 17.40 26.77
CA ALA A 592 -3.28 17.72 27.74
C ALA A 592 -4.57 16.89 27.56
N THR A 593 -4.75 16.24 26.40
CA THR A 593 -5.97 15.49 26.06
C THR A 593 -5.82 13.99 26.25
N LEU A 594 -4.70 13.41 25.82
CA LEU A 594 -4.45 11.98 25.91
C LEU A 594 -3.63 11.65 27.16
N ASP A 595 -3.96 10.54 27.83
CA ASP A 595 -3.11 10.04 28.90
C ASP A 595 -1.75 9.55 28.34
N SER A 596 -0.72 9.57 29.19
CA SER A 596 0.65 9.27 28.76
C SER A 596 0.82 7.84 28.26
N HIS A 597 0.05 6.87 28.74
CA HIS A 597 0.14 5.48 28.29
C HIS A 597 -0.45 5.33 26.89
N GLN A 598 -1.62 5.93 26.63
CA GLN A 598 -2.25 5.94 25.32
C GLN A 598 -1.38 6.67 24.29
N LEU A 599 -0.83 7.82 24.66
CA LEU A 599 0.08 8.59 23.80
C LEU A 599 1.33 7.79 23.43
N GLU A 600 1.98 7.17 24.41
CA GLU A 600 3.17 6.34 24.18
C GLU A 600 2.87 5.15 23.27
N LYS A 601 1.78 4.42 23.53
CA LYS A 601 1.38 3.26 22.73
C LYS A 601 1.11 3.64 21.26
N MET A 602 0.39 4.74 21.04
CA MET A 602 0.02 5.16 19.68
C MET A 602 1.19 5.76 18.92
N SER A 603 1.98 6.61 19.56
CA SER A 603 2.84 7.57 18.86
C SER A 603 4.32 7.53 19.26
N LEU A 604 4.70 6.75 20.28
CA LEU A 604 6.04 6.81 20.88
C LEU A 604 6.40 8.24 21.35
N GLY A 605 5.38 9.03 21.70
CA GLY A 605 5.51 10.43 22.06
C GLY A 605 5.69 11.40 20.87
N GLU A 606 5.55 10.94 19.62
CA GLU A 606 5.79 11.76 18.42
C GLU A 606 4.50 11.97 17.61
N CYS A 607 4.00 13.21 17.58
CA CYS A 607 2.78 13.59 16.84
C CYS A 607 3.09 14.56 15.70
N PHE A 608 2.14 14.78 14.79
CA PHE A 608 2.20 15.87 13.83
C PHE A 608 2.30 17.19 14.59
N ASN A 609 3.46 17.84 14.50
CA ASN A 609 3.83 19.01 15.30
C ASN A 609 4.49 20.05 14.37
N PRO A 610 3.72 20.70 13.49
CA PRO A 610 4.25 21.55 12.44
C PRO A 610 4.82 22.86 12.98
N THR A 611 5.94 23.30 12.41
CA THR A 611 6.45 24.68 12.53
C THR A 611 5.88 25.59 11.43
N ASP A 612 6.15 26.89 11.54
CA ASP A 612 5.88 27.87 10.47
C ASP A 612 6.81 27.70 9.26
N LYS A 613 7.88 26.90 9.38
CA LYS A 613 8.83 26.64 8.28
C LYS A 613 8.38 25.43 7.48
N ARG A 614 8.71 25.45 6.19
CA ARG A 614 8.37 24.39 5.24
C ARG A 614 9.62 23.89 4.52
N HIS A 615 9.59 22.63 4.13
CA HIS A 615 10.59 22.04 3.27
C HIS A 615 10.56 22.71 1.88
N SER A 616 11.70 22.75 1.20
CA SER A 616 11.77 23.21 -0.19
C SER A 616 11.32 22.10 -1.13
N ILE A 617 10.66 22.47 -2.22
CA ILE A 617 10.47 21.56 -3.36
C ILE A 617 11.76 21.55 -4.17
N GLN A 618 12.31 20.37 -4.46
CA GLN A 618 13.54 20.25 -5.24
C GLN A 618 13.25 20.39 -6.73
N ARG A 619 12.24 19.66 -7.22
CA ARG A 619 11.86 19.65 -8.64
C ARG A 619 10.44 19.14 -8.84
N ILE A 620 9.90 19.43 -10.02
CA ILE A 620 8.64 18.88 -10.53
C ILE A 620 8.95 18.10 -11.80
N GLU A 621 8.50 16.85 -11.85
CA GLU A 621 8.59 15.96 -13.02
C GLU A 621 7.20 15.81 -13.63
N ILE A 622 7.10 15.87 -14.96
CA ILE A 622 5.85 15.61 -15.68
C ILE A 622 5.96 14.25 -16.36
N THR A 623 4.96 13.41 -16.13
CA THR A 623 4.77 12.17 -16.87
C THR A 623 3.76 12.41 -17.99
N ARG A 624 4.07 11.88 -19.18
CA ARG A 624 3.17 11.87 -20.35
C ARG A 624 2.91 10.43 -20.75
N ILE A 625 1.65 10.03 -20.86
CA ILE A 625 1.26 8.68 -21.31
C ILE A 625 0.32 8.81 -22.50
N LYS A 626 0.59 8.03 -23.53
CA LYS A 626 -0.21 7.94 -24.75
C LYS A 626 -0.93 6.60 -24.75
N PRO A 627 -2.23 6.52 -24.47
CA PRO A 627 -2.95 5.26 -24.56
C PRO A 627 -2.77 4.56 -25.90
N GLN A 628 -2.80 3.23 -25.91
CA GLN A 628 -2.73 2.43 -27.13
C GLN A 628 -3.80 2.89 -28.13
N ALA A 629 -3.41 3.07 -29.39
CA ALA A 629 -4.28 3.47 -30.48
C ALA A 629 -4.78 2.27 -31.31
N TYR A 630 -4.10 1.14 -31.22
CA TYR A 630 -4.47 -0.11 -31.88
C TYR A 630 -3.99 -1.32 -31.07
N LYS A 631 -4.58 -2.47 -31.36
CA LYS A 631 -4.24 -3.73 -30.71
C LYS A 631 -2.75 -4.08 -30.89
N ASP A 632 -2.10 -4.52 -29.82
CA ASP A 632 -0.69 -4.92 -29.79
C ASP A 632 0.33 -3.78 -30.03
N GLU A 633 -0.07 -2.50 -29.95
CA GLU A 633 0.89 -1.38 -29.93
C GLU A 633 1.83 -1.52 -28.71
N PRO A 634 3.18 -1.54 -28.88
CA PRO A 634 4.10 -1.68 -27.77
C PRO A 634 3.96 -0.56 -26.73
N VAL A 635 3.76 -0.93 -25.46
CA VAL A 635 3.46 0.02 -24.38
C VAL A 635 4.68 0.83 -23.94
N GLU A 636 5.90 0.29 -24.06
CA GLU A 636 7.11 0.93 -23.52
C GLU A 636 7.32 2.36 -24.05
N SER A 637 7.20 2.57 -25.36
CA SER A 637 7.36 3.89 -25.99
C SER A 637 6.21 4.86 -25.72
N LEU A 638 5.10 4.36 -25.15
CA LEU A 638 3.92 5.15 -24.85
C LEU A 638 3.98 5.81 -23.47
N ILE A 639 4.87 5.35 -22.59
CA ILE A 639 5.01 5.82 -21.22
C ILE A 639 6.29 6.65 -21.10
N GLU A 640 6.15 7.96 -21.13
CA GLU A 640 7.24 8.90 -20.90
C GLU A 640 7.24 9.29 -19.41
N ASN A 641 7.74 8.38 -18.56
CA ASN A 641 7.76 8.47 -17.08
C ASN A 641 8.43 9.75 -16.55
N THR A 642 9.32 10.38 -17.32
CA THR A 642 9.98 11.65 -16.95
C THR A 642 10.14 12.49 -18.21
N TRP A 643 9.01 12.89 -18.79
CA TRP A 643 8.97 13.64 -20.05
C TRP A 643 9.54 15.06 -19.90
N LYS A 644 9.19 15.76 -18.82
CA LYS A 644 9.76 17.07 -18.48
C LYS A 644 10.21 17.12 -17.03
N VAL A 645 11.29 17.85 -16.76
CA VAL A 645 11.82 18.07 -15.41
C VAL A 645 12.08 19.56 -15.23
N PHE A 646 11.52 20.13 -14.16
CA PHE A 646 11.72 21.54 -13.79
C PHE A 646 12.39 21.60 -12.43
N GLN A 647 13.56 22.23 -12.36
CA GLN A 647 14.22 22.52 -11.09
C GLN A 647 13.50 23.68 -10.40
N CYS A 648 13.25 23.54 -9.11
CA CYS A 648 12.55 24.56 -8.33
C CYS A 648 13.54 25.56 -7.71
N PRO A 649 13.13 26.82 -7.50
CA PRO A 649 13.97 27.80 -6.83
C PRO A 649 14.36 27.33 -5.43
N GLN A 650 15.61 27.58 -5.06
CA GLN A 650 16.09 27.32 -3.70
C GLN A 650 15.54 28.40 -2.75
N ASP A 651 15.53 28.11 -1.44
CA ASP A 651 15.13 29.05 -0.38
C ASP A 651 13.65 29.50 -0.37
N THR A 652 12.79 28.79 -1.11
CA THR A 652 11.34 28.97 -1.06
C THR A 652 10.64 27.62 -1.00
N PRO A 653 9.56 27.47 -0.20
CA PRO A 653 8.75 26.27 -0.20
C PRO A 653 7.81 26.18 -1.40
N LYS A 654 7.59 27.29 -2.14
CA LYS A 654 6.72 27.35 -3.32
C LYS A 654 7.51 27.06 -4.59
N CYS A 655 7.00 26.16 -5.41
CA CYS A 655 7.43 25.97 -6.80
C CYS A 655 6.23 26.12 -7.73
N GLU A 656 6.38 26.93 -8.77
CA GLU A 656 5.34 27.18 -9.77
C GLU A 656 5.96 27.10 -11.16
N ILE A 657 5.37 26.27 -12.03
CA ILE A 657 5.85 26.07 -13.40
C ILE A 657 4.68 26.07 -14.38
N THR A 658 4.97 26.43 -15.62
CA THR A 658 4.02 26.39 -16.74
C THR A 658 4.68 25.72 -17.93
N PHE A 659 3.95 24.83 -18.61
CA PHE A 659 4.47 24.12 -19.77
C PHE A 659 3.36 23.78 -20.76
N THR A 660 3.78 23.52 -22.00
CA THR A 660 2.91 23.08 -23.11
C THR A 660 3.42 21.75 -23.66
N ASP A 661 2.52 20.90 -24.16
CA ASP A 661 2.89 19.82 -25.06
C ASP A 661 2.80 20.29 -26.51
N GLU A 662 3.96 20.63 -27.08
CA GLU A 662 4.05 21.16 -28.45
C GLU A 662 3.78 20.10 -29.51
N GLU A 663 3.89 18.82 -29.16
CA GLU A 663 3.73 17.69 -30.08
C GLU A 663 2.30 17.17 -30.13
N TYR A 664 1.44 17.57 -29.17
CA TYR A 664 0.09 17.03 -29.00
C TYR A 664 -0.76 17.15 -30.28
N SER A 665 -0.87 18.36 -30.83
CA SER A 665 -1.70 18.60 -32.03
C SER A 665 -1.20 17.85 -33.26
N THR A 666 0.12 17.73 -33.42
CA THR A 666 0.76 17.01 -34.53
C THR A 666 0.72 15.49 -34.34
N GLY A 667 0.76 15.02 -33.10
CA GLY A 667 0.68 13.61 -32.75
C GLY A 667 -0.74 13.05 -32.90
N ALA A 668 -1.75 13.92 -32.85
CA ALA A 668 -3.15 13.61 -33.15
C ALA A 668 -3.69 12.37 -32.41
N ARG A 669 -3.34 12.23 -31.13
CA ARG A 669 -3.76 11.10 -30.30
C ARG A 669 -4.06 11.52 -28.88
N ASP A 670 -4.93 10.76 -28.23
CA ASP A 670 -5.24 10.90 -26.81
C ASP A 670 -3.95 10.85 -26.00
N THR A 671 -3.84 11.74 -25.01
CA THR A 671 -2.68 11.83 -24.13
C THR A 671 -3.14 12.22 -22.75
N LEU A 672 -2.55 11.61 -21.72
CA LEU A 672 -2.74 12.01 -20.33
C LEU A 672 -1.43 12.49 -19.72
N TYR A 673 -1.55 13.42 -18.78
CA TYR A 673 -0.44 14.07 -18.11
C TYR A 673 -0.67 14.05 -16.61
N TYR A 674 0.39 13.88 -15.82
CA TYR A 674 0.33 14.15 -14.40
C TYR A 674 1.68 14.65 -13.89
N ALA A 675 1.64 15.37 -12.77
CA ALA A 675 2.81 15.94 -12.12
C ALA A 675 3.24 15.07 -10.94
N ARG A 676 4.56 14.89 -10.81
CA ARG A 676 5.22 14.32 -9.64
C ARG A 676 6.08 15.41 -9.01
N VAL A 677 5.76 15.76 -7.77
CA VAL A 677 6.52 16.73 -6.97
C VAL A 677 7.53 15.98 -6.13
N ILE A 678 8.79 16.46 -6.11
CA ILE A 678 9.84 15.89 -5.27
C ILE A 678 10.30 16.97 -4.29
N GLU A 679 10.04 16.73 -3.01
CA GLU A 679 10.53 17.55 -1.90
C GLU A 679 12.03 17.33 -1.67
N GLN A 680 12.69 18.25 -0.97
CA GLN A 680 14.09 18.07 -0.54
C GLN A 680 14.30 16.72 0.17
N ALA A 681 15.46 16.11 -0.05
CA ALA A 681 15.75 14.81 0.56
C ALA A 681 15.94 14.92 2.08
N ILE A 682 15.29 14.04 2.82
CA ILE A 682 15.43 13.87 4.26
C ILE A 682 15.58 12.38 4.60
N PRO A 683 16.07 12.02 5.80
CA PRO A 683 16.12 10.63 6.22
C PRO A 683 14.72 10.00 6.23
N MET A 684 14.58 8.87 5.53
CA MET A 684 13.35 8.10 5.42
C MET A 684 13.63 6.64 5.79
N ILE A 685 12.71 6.04 6.54
CA ILE A 685 12.79 4.63 6.95
C ILE A 685 12.80 3.73 5.72
N ASN A 686 13.74 2.78 5.69
CA ASN A 686 13.89 1.78 4.63
C ASN A 686 14.08 2.33 3.21
N ALA A 687 14.41 3.62 3.06
CA ALA A 687 14.50 4.28 1.75
C ALA A 687 15.60 3.72 0.82
N ASP A 688 16.61 3.04 1.37
CA ASP A 688 17.68 2.34 0.64
C ASP A 688 17.48 0.81 0.58
N THR A 689 16.31 0.32 1.01
CA THR A 689 15.88 -1.07 0.89
C THR A 689 16.90 -2.07 1.47
N LEU A 690 17.44 -2.97 0.65
CA LEU A 690 18.44 -3.97 1.03
C LEU A 690 19.86 -3.39 1.24
N ARG A 691 20.04 -2.06 1.11
CA ARG A 691 21.35 -1.37 1.25
C ARG A 691 22.42 -2.06 0.41
N THR A 692 22.10 -2.18 -0.88
CA THR A 692 22.86 -2.99 -1.83
C THR A 692 24.17 -2.32 -2.15
N GLN A 693 25.25 -3.09 -2.05
CA GLN A 693 26.57 -2.67 -2.48
C GLN A 693 26.77 -3.13 -3.92
N PHE A 694 27.17 -2.20 -4.77
CA PHE A 694 27.45 -2.42 -6.18
C PHE A 694 28.96 -2.32 -6.45
N ASP A 695 29.47 -3.13 -7.36
CA ASP A 695 30.83 -3.00 -7.88
C ASP A 695 30.97 -1.84 -8.89
N GLU A 696 32.17 -1.65 -9.44
CA GLU A 696 32.45 -0.61 -10.44
C GLU A 696 31.64 -0.78 -11.75
N ASN A 697 31.10 -1.97 -12.00
CA ASN A 697 30.27 -2.29 -13.17
C ASN A 697 28.77 -2.19 -12.88
N GLY A 698 28.36 -1.80 -11.66
CA GLY A 698 26.96 -1.73 -11.25
C GLY A 698 26.33 -3.10 -10.96
N GLN A 699 27.13 -4.14 -10.73
CA GLN A 699 26.66 -5.46 -10.32
C GLN A 699 26.54 -5.51 -8.80
N ALA A 700 25.43 -6.05 -8.29
CA ALA A 700 25.24 -6.24 -6.86
C ALA A 700 26.25 -7.30 -6.36
N VAL A 701 26.92 -7.01 -5.24
CA VAL A 701 27.92 -7.91 -4.65
C VAL A 701 27.65 -8.25 -3.18
N ALA A 702 26.90 -7.40 -2.48
CA ALA A 702 26.46 -7.64 -1.11
C ALA A 702 25.19 -6.83 -0.78
N VAL A 703 24.48 -7.25 0.27
CA VAL A 703 23.33 -6.55 0.84
C VAL A 703 23.44 -6.48 2.36
N THR A 704 22.92 -5.41 2.95
CA THR A 704 22.76 -5.27 4.40
C THR A 704 21.27 -5.14 4.71
N ILE A 705 20.62 -6.28 4.90
CA ILE A 705 19.17 -6.37 5.03
C ILE A 705 18.72 -5.70 6.33
N CYS A 706 17.72 -4.83 6.24
CA CYS A 706 16.99 -4.34 7.41
C CYS A 706 15.83 -5.30 7.69
N GLN A 707 15.99 -6.19 8.66
CA GLN A 707 14.98 -7.20 8.97
C GLN A 707 13.90 -6.64 9.91
N GLY A 708 12.70 -7.23 9.84
CA GLY A 708 11.67 -7.03 10.86
C GLY A 708 11.87 -7.91 12.10
N SER A 709 12.77 -8.88 12.08
CA SER A 709 13.07 -9.79 13.20
C SER A 709 14.06 -9.18 14.20
N PHE A 710 14.34 -9.93 15.27
CA PHE A 710 15.37 -9.62 16.27
C PHE A 710 16.80 -9.47 15.73
N GLU A 711 17.06 -9.89 14.48
CA GLU A 711 18.37 -9.78 13.82
C GLU A 711 18.75 -8.32 13.54
N THR A 712 17.77 -7.43 13.42
CA THR A 712 17.99 -5.98 13.35
C THR A 712 17.56 -5.35 14.66
N ALA A 713 18.41 -4.49 15.22
CA ALA A 713 18.15 -3.86 16.51
C ALA A 713 16.85 -3.05 16.47
N GLN A 714 16.11 -3.06 17.58
CA GLN A 714 14.80 -2.44 17.70
C GLN A 714 14.85 -0.92 17.51
N ASP A 715 15.97 -0.28 17.84
CA ASP A 715 16.25 1.15 17.68
C ASP A 715 16.91 1.52 16.34
N GLU A 716 17.13 0.54 15.45
CA GLU A 716 17.64 0.79 14.09
C GLU A 716 16.49 1.08 13.11
N ASP A 717 16.35 2.37 12.75
CA ASP A 717 15.33 2.86 11.82
C ASP A 717 15.68 2.65 10.33
N CYS A 718 16.89 2.18 10.02
CA CYS A 718 17.34 1.91 8.63
C CYS A 718 17.12 3.09 7.68
N LEU A 719 17.53 4.28 8.11
CA LEU A 719 17.27 5.53 7.42
C LEU A 719 18.19 5.72 6.20
N ALA A 720 17.62 6.28 5.13
CA ALA A 720 18.38 6.83 4.00
C ALA A 720 17.73 8.10 3.45
N ASN A 721 18.52 9.00 2.88
CA ASN A 721 18.01 10.28 2.39
C ASN A 721 17.23 10.10 1.08
N LYS A 722 15.94 10.43 1.09
CA LYS A 722 15.08 10.48 -0.11
C LYS A 722 14.12 11.65 0.00
N GLY A 723 13.71 12.20 -1.16
CA GLY A 723 12.71 13.26 -1.21
C GLY A 723 11.31 12.67 -1.17
N HIS A 724 10.47 13.11 -0.23
CA HIS A 724 9.04 12.77 -0.24
C HIS A 724 8.40 13.22 -1.56
N ARG A 725 7.36 12.49 -1.98
CA ARG A 725 6.69 12.69 -3.25
C ARG A 725 5.23 13.06 -3.08
N ALA A 726 4.71 13.81 -4.05
CA ALA A 726 3.28 13.92 -4.32
C ALA A 726 3.01 13.64 -5.80
N TRP A 727 1.89 12.96 -6.10
CA TRP A 727 1.48 12.57 -7.45
C TRP A 727 0.09 13.12 -7.73
N SER A 728 -0.04 14.11 -8.63
CA SER A 728 -1.36 14.62 -9.01
C SER A 728 -2.18 13.53 -9.69
N SER A 729 -3.51 13.59 -9.59
CA SER A 729 -4.34 12.84 -10.52
C SER A 729 -4.06 13.27 -11.97
N PRO A 730 -4.18 12.36 -12.95
CA PRO A 730 -3.99 12.71 -14.35
C PRO A 730 -5.06 13.68 -14.88
N ILE A 731 -4.68 14.51 -15.85
CA ILE A 731 -5.60 15.18 -16.76
C ILE A 731 -5.59 14.40 -18.08
N TYR A 732 -6.76 13.94 -18.51
CA TYR A 732 -6.97 13.19 -19.75
C TYR A 732 -7.34 14.15 -20.87
N VAL A 733 -6.52 14.22 -21.92
CA VAL A 733 -6.73 15.12 -23.07
C VAL A 733 -7.02 14.29 -24.31
N ASN A 734 -8.31 14.15 -24.63
CA ASN A 734 -8.78 13.37 -25.77
C ASN A 734 -8.69 14.20 -27.05
N TYR A 735 -8.07 13.65 -28.09
CA TYR A 735 -7.87 14.33 -29.37
C TYR A 735 -9.16 14.24 -30.20
N LYS A 736 -10.02 15.25 -30.06
CA LYS A 736 -11.34 15.32 -30.71
C LYS A 736 -11.65 16.72 -31.18
#